data_AF-A0A8K0MU21-F1
#
_entry.id   AF-A0A8K0MU21-F1
#
_cell.length_a   1.000
_cell.length_b   1.000
_cell.length_c   1.000
_cell.angle_alpha   90.00
_cell.angle_beta   90.00
_cell.angle_gamma   90.00
#
_symmetry.space_group_name_H-M   'P 1'
#
loop_
_entity.id
_entity.type
_entity.pdbx_description
1 polymer ?
#
loop_
_entity_poly.entity_id
_entity_poly.type
_entity_poly.pdbx_seq_one_letter_code
_entity_poly.pdbx_strand_id
1 'polypeptide(L)'
;MESLISFGISIVSKIGNSVGPQLSYMFYLGSNVNNLKSQIRDLEATKVTLQHELDEATRKGEEINEIVKNWLTDAGNISETVDRFLNDNEDQLVRIRCSSTNYLFPNLVLRHRLSKKAKKMAQSVAEIIVARKFDSISYVPILQHNFRSKDYMAFCTRNSIMTGILEALRKDDITSVGVYGMPGIGKTTLVKEVARQALKEKLFDDAIEVTVSESPNLEKVQQDIAKGLHLVFQDEDGVKERSDRLRHRLGKEEKLLLILDDVWKKLDLHALGIDFDQDHQKGCKILLTSRNQDVLQGDMDVNVENNFKVEPLSESEAWIYFAKIVGDDFSSDDENSELKSTAIQIVEQCACLPLAIVTVAHALKNKGLHAWNDALRRLQNSTLSKKVYSSVRLSYDFLKDEEDGDQSQKIFLLCCLYEEDANMSIQDLLNLVTGWGLFQNVYTLEAARDRLQTLLDKLKAHGLLSNGTDVDSVKMHDIIRDVGISIASADPYNMYNIRGNDELKECLENDKLKDAVAISLGANYEDESLPSRLKCSNLHLLWMWRKHSSLPDPFFEEAKELRVLNLSHLHLKPLPTSFSFLQNLQALHLCCANIGDIDLIGELKKLKVLDLGGSTLVKLAEQIGQLSCLQVLNLRNCRKLEVIPQMSYQDW
;
A
#
# COMPACT_ATOMS: atom_id res chain seq x y z
N MET A 1 41.34 -4.07 -84.02
CA MET A 1 40.82 -5.18 -83.20
C MET A 1 40.78 -4.83 -81.72
N GLU A 2 41.80 -4.20 -81.14
CA GLU A 2 41.83 -3.83 -79.71
C GLU A 2 40.72 -2.86 -79.26
N SER A 3 40.31 -1.89 -80.10
CA SER A 3 39.22 -0.96 -79.74
C SER A 3 37.83 -1.62 -79.70
N LEU A 4 37.60 -2.65 -80.52
CA LEU A 4 36.35 -3.44 -80.54
C LEU A 4 36.26 -4.37 -79.32
N ILE A 5 37.39 -4.93 -78.89
CA ILE A 5 37.47 -5.77 -77.68
C ILE A 5 37.25 -4.91 -76.42
N SER A 6 37.86 -3.73 -76.34
CA SER A 6 37.67 -2.77 -75.23
C SER A 6 36.22 -2.26 -75.12
N PHE A 7 35.60 -1.92 -76.25
CA PHE A 7 34.20 -1.51 -76.29
C PHE A 7 33.24 -2.66 -75.90
N GLY A 8 33.53 -3.88 -76.34
CA GLY A 8 32.81 -5.09 -75.92
C GLY A 8 32.92 -5.37 -74.41
N ILE A 9 34.11 -5.24 -73.83
CA ILE A 9 34.34 -5.44 -72.38
C ILE A 9 33.62 -4.36 -71.55
N SER A 10 33.63 -3.09 -72.00
CA SER A 10 32.93 -1.99 -71.34
C SER A 10 31.40 -2.20 -71.33
N ILE A 11 30.81 -2.62 -72.45
CA ILE A 11 29.38 -2.94 -72.56
C ILE A 11 29.03 -4.15 -71.68
N VAL A 12 29.84 -5.21 -71.72
CA VAL A 12 29.64 -6.39 -70.86
C VAL A 12 29.76 -6.02 -69.38
N SER A 13 30.65 -5.11 -69.00
CA SER A 13 30.75 -4.63 -67.61
C SER A 13 29.57 -3.75 -67.18
N LYS A 14 29.06 -2.87 -68.06
CA LYS A 14 27.89 -2.03 -67.78
C LYS A 14 26.59 -2.84 -67.73
N ILE A 15 26.43 -3.82 -68.63
CA ILE A 15 25.31 -4.76 -68.59
C ILE A 15 25.45 -5.69 -67.37
N GLY A 16 26.66 -6.17 -67.05
CA GLY A 16 26.92 -6.95 -65.84
C GLY A 16 26.59 -6.18 -64.55
N ASN A 17 26.89 -4.89 -64.49
CA ASN A 17 26.61 -4.04 -63.31
C ASN A 17 25.13 -3.65 -63.18
N SER A 18 24.39 -3.46 -64.28
CA SER A 18 22.95 -3.13 -64.23
C SER A 18 22.02 -4.35 -64.21
N VAL A 19 22.41 -5.44 -64.88
CA VAL A 19 21.58 -6.65 -65.08
C VAL A 19 21.99 -7.78 -64.14
N GLY A 20 23.26 -7.83 -63.70
CA GLY A 20 23.77 -8.82 -62.75
C GLY A 20 22.98 -8.90 -61.43
N PRO A 21 22.62 -7.77 -60.78
CA PRO A 21 21.78 -7.79 -59.59
C PRO A 21 20.36 -8.33 -59.88
N GLN A 22 19.80 -8.09 -61.06
CA GLN A 22 18.47 -8.60 -61.46
C GLN A 22 18.52 -10.11 -61.76
N LEU A 23 19.54 -10.59 -62.46
CA LEU A 23 19.75 -12.01 -62.73
C LEU A 23 20.07 -12.81 -61.46
N SER A 24 20.72 -12.18 -60.46
CA SER A 24 21.07 -12.82 -59.19
C SER A 24 19.84 -13.41 -58.46
N TYR A 25 18.68 -12.75 -58.52
CA TYR A 25 17.46 -13.23 -57.87
C TYR A 25 16.99 -14.60 -58.38
N MET A 26 17.32 -14.95 -59.63
CA MET A 26 16.98 -16.24 -60.22
C MET A 26 17.75 -17.42 -59.58
N PHE A 27 18.94 -17.14 -59.03
CA PHE A 27 19.83 -18.15 -58.45
C PHE A 27 19.83 -18.14 -56.92
N TYR A 28 19.49 -17.02 -56.27
CA TYR A 28 19.52 -16.88 -54.79
C TYR A 28 18.17 -17.03 -54.08
N LEU A 29 17.16 -17.63 -54.70
CA LEU A 29 15.84 -17.82 -54.08
C LEU A 29 15.91 -18.53 -52.72
N GLY A 30 16.64 -19.65 -52.64
CA GLY A 30 16.79 -20.41 -51.40
C GLY A 30 17.45 -19.60 -50.29
N SER A 31 18.49 -18.84 -50.63
CA SER A 31 19.19 -17.95 -49.68
C SER A 31 18.27 -16.83 -49.18
N ASN A 32 17.52 -16.18 -50.07
CA ASN A 32 16.64 -15.06 -49.70
C ASN A 32 15.43 -15.52 -48.87
N VAL A 33 14.86 -16.68 -49.19
CA VAL A 33 13.77 -17.28 -48.39
C VAL A 33 14.28 -17.76 -47.03
N ASN A 34 15.46 -18.37 -46.96
CA ASN A 34 16.06 -18.76 -45.68
C ASN A 34 16.40 -17.54 -44.81
N ASN A 35 16.89 -16.46 -45.42
CA ASN A 35 17.12 -15.19 -44.73
C ASN A 35 15.80 -14.61 -44.18
N LEU A 36 14.73 -14.57 -44.98
CA LEU A 36 13.41 -14.16 -44.52
C LEU A 36 12.91 -15.02 -43.35
N LYS A 37 13.06 -16.35 -43.46
CA LYS A 37 12.71 -17.29 -42.37
C LYS A 37 13.57 -17.13 -41.12
N SER A 38 14.78 -16.61 -41.23
CA SER A 38 15.63 -16.29 -40.08
C SER A 38 15.13 -15.02 -39.42
N GLN A 39 14.98 -13.94 -40.19
CA GLN A 39 14.59 -12.64 -39.66
C GLN A 39 13.19 -12.65 -39.05
N ILE A 40 12.26 -13.43 -39.59
CA ILE A 40 10.93 -13.58 -38.97
C ILE A 40 11.00 -14.34 -37.64
N ARG A 41 11.89 -15.32 -37.50
CA ARG A 41 12.13 -16.00 -36.21
C ARG A 41 12.74 -15.03 -35.19
N ASP A 42 13.66 -14.18 -35.63
CA ASP A 42 14.24 -13.14 -34.78
C ASP A 42 13.18 -12.12 -34.34
N LEU A 43 12.27 -11.72 -35.24
CA LEU A 43 11.14 -10.84 -34.92
C LEU A 43 10.18 -11.48 -33.90
N GLU A 44 9.82 -12.75 -34.06
CA GLU A 44 8.93 -13.45 -33.11
C GLU A 44 9.58 -13.62 -31.73
N ALA A 45 10.86 -13.98 -31.66
CA ALA A 45 11.59 -14.03 -30.38
C ALA A 45 11.65 -12.65 -29.69
N THR A 46 11.84 -11.60 -30.48
CA THR A 46 11.83 -10.20 -30.05
C THR A 46 10.45 -9.82 -29.49
N LYS A 47 9.36 -10.21 -30.15
CA LYS A 47 7.99 -9.97 -29.72
C LYS A 47 7.67 -10.70 -28.41
N VAL A 48 8.09 -11.95 -28.25
CA VAL A 48 7.92 -12.71 -26.99
C VAL A 48 8.66 -12.04 -25.83
N THR A 49 9.89 -11.58 -26.06
CA THR A 49 10.68 -10.87 -25.04
C THR A 49 9.97 -9.58 -24.62
N LEU A 50 9.53 -8.78 -25.59
CA LEU A 50 8.78 -7.56 -25.32
C LEU A 50 7.46 -7.86 -24.59
N GLN A 51 6.76 -8.94 -24.95
CA GLN A 51 5.52 -9.33 -24.27
C GLN A 51 5.76 -9.64 -22.79
N HIS A 52 6.87 -10.31 -22.44
CA HIS A 52 7.24 -10.53 -21.04
C HIS A 52 7.52 -9.21 -20.29
N GLU A 53 8.23 -8.28 -20.93
CA GLU A 53 8.49 -6.95 -20.37
C GLU A 53 7.18 -6.16 -20.16
N LEU A 54 6.23 -6.27 -21.09
CA LEU A 54 4.90 -5.65 -20.99
C LEU A 54 4.03 -6.29 -19.92
N ASP A 55 4.07 -7.61 -19.77
CA ASP A 55 3.35 -8.33 -18.72
C ASP A 55 3.91 -7.93 -17.34
N GLU A 56 5.23 -7.73 -17.23
CA GLU A 56 5.87 -7.23 -16.01
C GLU A 56 5.44 -5.79 -15.69
N ALA A 57 5.46 -4.89 -16.67
CA ALA A 57 4.99 -3.51 -16.52
C ALA A 57 3.50 -3.47 -16.12
N THR A 58 2.67 -4.30 -16.75
CA THR A 58 1.25 -4.41 -16.42
C THR A 58 1.04 -4.93 -15.00
N ARG A 59 1.84 -5.90 -14.54
CA ARG A 59 1.81 -6.38 -13.14
C ARG A 59 2.25 -5.31 -12.15
N LYS A 60 3.11 -4.37 -12.56
CA LYS A 60 3.49 -3.19 -11.78
C LYS A 60 2.43 -2.08 -11.81
N GLY A 61 1.36 -2.23 -12.61
CA GLY A 61 0.31 -1.23 -12.77
C GLY A 61 0.69 -0.06 -13.68
N GLU A 62 1.70 -0.23 -14.52
CA GLU A 62 2.16 0.80 -15.46
C GLU A 62 1.34 0.78 -16.76
N GLU A 63 1.24 1.92 -17.43
CA GLU A 63 0.64 2.04 -18.76
C GLU A 63 1.72 1.96 -19.84
N ILE A 64 1.36 1.34 -20.97
CA ILE A 64 2.29 1.08 -22.07
C ILE A 64 2.33 2.27 -23.02
N ASN A 65 3.54 2.71 -23.38
CA ASN A 65 3.76 3.78 -24.34
C ASN A 65 3.09 3.48 -25.70
N GLU A 66 2.43 4.47 -26.29
CA GLU A 66 1.76 4.33 -27.59
C GLU A 66 2.73 3.89 -28.70
N ILE A 67 3.99 4.34 -28.65
CA ILE A 67 5.04 3.93 -29.60
C ILE A 67 5.25 2.41 -29.57
N VAL A 68 5.17 1.78 -28.39
CA VAL A 68 5.35 0.33 -28.21
C VAL A 68 4.14 -0.44 -28.74
N LYS A 69 2.92 0.09 -28.53
CA LYS A 69 1.68 -0.49 -29.09
C LYS A 69 1.69 -0.45 -30.63
N ASN A 70 2.15 0.65 -31.21
CA ASN A 70 2.30 0.79 -32.65
C ASN A 70 3.31 -0.21 -33.21
N TRP A 71 4.46 -0.36 -32.55
CA TRP A 71 5.47 -1.33 -32.97
C TRP A 71 4.97 -2.78 -32.94
N LEU A 72 4.24 -3.18 -31.89
CA LEU A 72 3.63 -4.52 -31.81
C LEU A 72 2.63 -4.76 -32.95
N THR A 73 1.86 -3.73 -33.31
CA THR A 73 0.90 -3.79 -34.42
C THR A 73 1.62 -3.98 -35.74
N ASP A 74 2.69 -3.21 -35.99
CA ASP A 74 3.50 -3.32 -37.20
C ASP A 74 4.21 -4.69 -37.30
N ALA A 75 4.74 -5.18 -36.18
CA ALA A 75 5.35 -6.51 -36.08
C ALA A 75 4.34 -7.64 -36.34
N GLY A 76 3.10 -7.51 -35.84
CA GLY A 76 2.02 -8.46 -36.14
C GLY A 76 1.64 -8.47 -37.62
N ASN A 77 1.42 -7.28 -38.20
CA ASN A 77 1.03 -7.12 -39.60
C ASN A 77 2.08 -7.69 -40.57
N ILE A 78 3.37 -7.46 -40.31
CA ILE A 78 4.43 -8.02 -41.16
C ILE A 78 4.54 -9.53 -41.00
N SER A 79 4.34 -10.07 -39.79
CA SER A 79 4.38 -11.51 -39.52
C SER A 79 3.29 -12.24 -40.29
N GLU A 80 2.04 -11.77 -40.22
CA GLU A 80 0.93 -12.33 -41.02
C GLU A 80 1.16 -12.24 -42.53
N THR A 81 1.84 -11.17 -42.98
CA THR A 81 2.16 -10.98 -44.40
C THR A 81 3.22 -11.97 -44.87
N VAL A 82 4.22 -12.26 -44.03
CA VAL A 82 5.27 -13.25 -44.29
C VAL A 82 4.70 -14.66 -44.25
N ASP A 83 3.84 -14.98 -43.28
CA ASP A 83 3.21 -16.29 -43.16
C ASP A 83 2.31 -16.59 -44.36
N ARG A 84 1.45 -15.64 -44.78
CA ARG A 84 0.69 -15.77 -46.03
C ARG A 84 1.60 -16.01 -47.23
N PHE A 85 2.71 -15.27 -47.33
CA PHE A 85 3.66 -15.49 -48.42
C PHE A 85 4.29 -16.89 -48.38
N LEU A 86 4.65 -17.40 -47.20
CA LEU A 86 5.26 -18.73 -47.07
C LEU A 86 4.26 -19.85 -47.37
N ASN A 87 3.02 -19.72 -46.88
CA ASN A 87 1.94 -20.70 -47.06
C ASN A 87 1.42 -20.72 -48.51
N ASP A 88 1.09 -19.55 -49.08
CA ASP A 88 0.56 -19.45 -50.45
C ASP A 88 1.55 -19.99 -51.52
N ASN A 89 2.84 -20.05 -51.17
CA ASN A 89 3.90 -20.45 -52.08
C ASN A 89 4.59 -21.75 -51.65
N GLU A 90 4.06 -22.48 -50.67
CA GLU A 90 4.69 -23.67 -50.09
C GLU A 90 4.95 -24.75 -51.16
N ASP A 91 3.92 -25.13 -51.92
CA ASP A 91 4.02 -26.10 -53.02
C ASP A 91 5.03 -25.69 -54.10
N GLN A 92 5.09 -24.39 -54.41
CA GLN A 92 6.00 -23.85 -55.42
C GLN A 92 7.45 -23.85 -54.91
N LEU A 93 7.66 -23.51 -53.64
CA LEU A 93 8.97 -23.52 -52.97
C LEU A 93 9.50 -24.95 -52.78
N VAL A 94 8.62 -25.93 -52.52
CA VAL A 94 8.94 -27.36 -52.41
C VAL A 94 9.28 -27.95 -53.78
N ARG A 95 8.46 -27.70 -54.82
CA ARG A 95 8.73 -28.14 -56.20
C ARG A 95 10.04 -27.59 -56.76
N ILE A 96 10.47 -26.40 -56.32
CA ILE A 96 11.73 -25.79 -56.72
C ILE A 96 12.96 -26.44 -56.04
N ARG A 97 12.79 -27.13 -54.89
CA ARG A 97 13.85 -27.88 -54.18
C ARG A 97 14.04 -29.31 -54.71
N CYS A 98 12.98 -29.98 -55.16
CA CYS A 98 13.06 -31.34 -55.70
C CYS A 98 13.41 -31.35 -57.20
N SER A 99 14.67 -31.11 -57.54
CA SER A 99 15.19 -31.33 -58.88
C SER A 99 15.72 -32.76 -59.06
N SER A 100 14.85 -33.77 -58.92
CA SER A 100 15.21 -35.17 -59.16
C SER A 100 14.31 -35.90 -60.17
N THR A 101 13.42 -35.21 -60.89
CA THR A 101 12.70 -35.84 -62.02
C THR A 101 12.63 -34.94 -63.26
N ASN A 102 12.80 -35.60 -64.41
CA ASN A 102 12.99 -35.08 -65.76
C ASN A 102 11.88 -34.13 -66.28
N TYR A 103 11.90 -32.85 -65.92
CA TYR A 103 11.30 -31.79 -66.74
C TYR A 103 12.22 -30.57 -66.80
N LEU A 104 12.56 -30.18 -68.03
CA LEU A 104 13.43 -29.05 -68.34
C LEU A 104 12.81 -27.71 -67.91
N PHE A 105 13.67 -26.88 -67.30
CA PHE A 105 13.52 -25.47 -66.92
C PHE A 105 12.66 -25.17 -65.66
N PRO A 106 13.29 -24.84 -64.51
CA PRO A 106 12.63 -24.09 -63.46
C PRO A 106 12.13 -22.77 -64.06
N ASN A 107 10.87 -22.38 -63.81
CA ASN A 107 10.33 -21.11 -64.29
C ASN A 107 11.16 -19.95 -63.67
N LEU A 108 12.16 -19.47 -64.42
CA LEU A 108 13.13 -18.47 -63.96
C LEU A 108 12.46 -17.14 -63.62
N VAL A 109 11.38 -16.81 -64.31
CA VAL A 109 10.54 -15.63 -64.03
C VAL A 109 9.86 -15.77 -62.66
N LEU A 110 9.33 -16.94 -62.34
CA LEU A 110 8.73 -17.23 -61.04
C LEU A 110 9.78 -17.19 -59.91
N ARG A 111 10.95 -17.81 -60.12
CA ARG A 111 12.06 -17.76 -59.14
C ARG A 111 12.52 -16.34 -58.88
N HIS A 112 12.69 -15.54 -59.92
CA HIS A 112 13.03 -14.12 -59.83
C HIS A 112 11.99 -13.35 -58.99
N ARG A 113 10.69 -13.53 -59.32
CA ARG A 113 9.59 -12.85 -58.64
C ARG A 113 9.53 -13.19 -57.14
N LEU A 114 9.58 -14.47 -56.79
CA LEU A 114 9.52 -14.93 -55.40
C LEU A 114 10.76 -14.50 -54.61
N SER A 115 11.95 -14.60 -55.20
CA SER A 115 13.22 -14.22 -54.58
C SER A 115 13.30 -12.72 -54.29
N LYS A 116 12.83 -11.90 -55.23
CA LYS A 116 12.73 -10.44 -55.05
C LYS A 116 11.71 -10.06 -53.97
N LYS A 117 10.56 -10.75 -53.92
CA LYS A 117 9.53 -10.54 -52.88
C LYS A 117 10.05 -10.94 -51.50
N ALA A 118 10.70 -12.09 -51.37
CA ALA A 118 11.30 -12.56 -50.13
C ALA A 118 12.39 -11.60 -49.61
N LYS A 119 13.27 -11.11 -50.49
CA LYS A 119 14.30 -10.13 -50.08
C LYS A 119 13.71 -8.81 -49.61
N LYS A 120 12.66 -8.30 -50.27
CA LYS A 120 11.96 -7.08 -49.83
C LYS A 120 11.29 -7.26 -48.47
N MET A 121 10.59 -8.38 -48.27
CA MET A 121 9.97 -8.69 -46.98
C MET A 121 11.02 -8.80 -45.87
N ALA A 122 12.17 -9.43 -46.15
CA ALA A 122 13.27 -9.50 -45.19
C ALA A 122 13.75 -8.09 -44.81
N GLN A 123 13.98 -7.20 -45.79
CA GLN A 123 14.35 -5.82 -45.51
C GLN A 123 13.34 -5.10 -44.60
N SER A 124 12.04 -5.23 -44.87
CA SER A 124 11.00 -4.64 -44.01
C SER A 124 10.96 -5.23 -42.61
N VAL A 125 11.18 -6.55 -42.45
CA VAL A 125 11.28 -7.19 -41.13
C VAL A 125 12.50 -6.66 -40.37
N ALA A 126 13.65 -6.53 -41.04
CA ALA A 126 14.86 -5.98 -40.43
C ALA A 126 14.69 -4.52 -39.99
N GLU A 127 13.97 -3.70 -40.78
CA GLU A 127 13.65 -2.31 -40.41
C GLU A 127 12.81 -2.25 -39.13
N ILE A 128 11.78 -3.11 -39.00
CA ILE A 128 10.95 -3.20 -37.79
C ILE A 128 11.77 -3.63 -36.58
N ILE A 129 12.67 -4.61 -36.72
CA ILE A 129 13.55 -5.05 -35.63
C ILE A 129 14.46 -3.89 -35.16
N VAL A 130 15.03 -3.12 -36.07
CA VAL A 130 15.89 -1.96 -35.73
C VAL A 130 15.09 -0.85 -35.03
N ALA A 131 13.83 -0.66 -35.40
CA ALA A 131 12.94 0.35 -34.80
C ALA A 131 12.54 0.05 -33.34
N ARG A 132 12.86 -1.13 -32.78
CA ARG A 132 12.54 -1.50 -31.39
C ARG A 132 13.30 -0.67 -30.32
N LYS A 133 14.27 0.17 -30.69
CA LYS A 133 15.05 0.93 -29.69
C LYS A 133 14.18 1.99 -28.99
N PHE A 134 13.55 1.62 -27.88
CA PHE A 134 12.82 2.51 -26.98
C PHE A 134 13.67 2.78 -25.72
N ASP A 135 13.70 4.02 -25.25
CA ASP A 135 14.35 4.35 -23.97
C ASP A 135 13.50 3.91 -22.76
N SER A 136 12.17 3.87 -22.92
CA SER A 136 11.23 3.31 -21.95
C SER A 136 10.03 2.66 -22.66
N ILE A 137 9.56 1.53 -22.13
CA ILE A 137 8.41 0.79 -22.68
C ILE A 137 7.07 1.18 -22.04
N SER A 138 7.12 1.74 -20.85
CA SER A 138 5.96 2.02 -20.01
C SER A 138 6.16 3.32 -19.21
N TYR A 139 5.08 3.80 -18.62
CA TYR A 139 5.07 4.92 -17.68
C TYR A 139 4.08 4.63 -16.56
N VAL A 140 4.34 5.17 -15.38
CA VAL A 140 3.38 5.08 -14.28
C VAL A 140 2.20 6.00 -14.60
N PRO A 141 0.96 5.50 -14.69
CA PRO A 141 -0.20 6.35 -14.93
C PRO A 141 -0.44 7.28 -13.75
N ILE A 142 -1.03 8.46 -14.03
CA ILE A 142 -1.47 9.38 -12.98
C ILE A 142 -2.59 8.70 -12.19
N LEU A 143 -2.30 8.33 -10.94
CA LEU A 143 -3.29 7.74 -10.05
C LEU A 143 -4.14 8.88 -9.51
N GLN A 144 -5.31 9.12 -10.12
CA GLN A 144 -6.27 10.06 -9.54
C GLN A 144 -6.64 9.57 -8.14
N HIS A 145 -6.25 10.33 -7.11
CA HIS A 145 -6.69 10.08 -5.75
C HIS A 145 -8.23 10.09 -5.73
N ASN A 146 -8.82 8.92 -5.48
CA ASN A 146 -10.26 8.81 -5.43
C ASN A 146 -10.75 9.31 -4.07
N PHE A 147 -10.95 10.63 -3.97
CA PHE A 147 -11.51 11.29 -2.79
C PHE A 147 -12.99 10.94 -2.51
N ARG A 148 -13.55 9.96 -3.21
CA ARG A 148 -14.94 9.52 -3.04
C ARG A 148 -15.09 8.74 -1.73
N SER A 149 -15.64 9.39 -0.72
CA SER A 149 -16.14 8.71 0.47
C SER A 149 -17.54 8.13 0.20
N LYS A 150 -17.69 6.80 0.27
CA LYS A 150 -19.00 6.13 0.16
C LYS A 150 -19.95 6.53 1.30
N ASP A 151 -19.38 6.96 2.42
CA ASP A 151 -20.10 7.24 3.66
C ASP A 151 -20.27 8.75 3.93
N TYR A 152 -19.89 9.61 2.97
CA TYR A 152 -20.11 11.05 3.11
C TYR A 152 -21.61 11.36 3.14
N MET A 153 -22.02 12.07 4.18
CA MET A 153 -23.38 12.57 4.31
C MET A 153 -23.35 14.11 4.22
N ALA A 154 -24.08 14.64 3.24
CA ALA A 154 -24.16 16.08 3.03
C ALA A 154 -25.04 16.70 4.12
N PHE A 155 -24.41 17.47 5.02
CA PHE A 155 -25.07 18.26 6.04
C PHE A 155 -25.03 19.74 5.63
N CYS A 156 -26.08 20.50 5.94
CA CYS A 156 -26.14 21.92 5.62
C CYS A 156 -25.00 22.68 6.31
N THR A 157 -24.69 22.34 7.56
CA THR A 157 -23.56 22.92 8.31
C THR A 157 -22.22 22.66 7.63
N ARG A 158 -22.01 21.43 7.11
CA ARG A 158 -20.78 21.03 6.41
C ARG A 158 -20.67 21.66 5.03
N ASN A 159 -21.77 21.75 4.29
CA ASN A 159 -21.81 22.37 2.97
C ASN A 159 -21.45 23.86 3.04
N SER A 160 -21.90 24.57 4.08
CA SER A 160 -21.56 25.98 4.29
C SER A 160 -20.05 26.17 4.47
N ILE A 161 -19.42 25.37 5.34
CA ILE A 161 -17.98 25.42 5.58
C ILE A 161 -17.20 25.06 4.31
N MET A 162 -17.59 23.98 3.63
CA MET A 162 -16.98 23.55 2.37
C MET A 162 -17.04 24.64 1.30
N THR A 163 -18.17 25.34 1.17
CA THR A 163 -18.31 26.46 0.23
C THR A 163 -17.30 27.56 0.57
N GLY A 164 -17.18 27.93 1.85
CA GLY A 164 -16.20 28.92 2.29
C GLY A 164 -14.75 28.49 2.03
N ILE A 165 -14.41 27.22 2.25
CA ILE A 165 -13.08 26.67 1.94
C ILE A 165 -12.80 26.75 0.43
N LEU A 166 -13.75 26.34 -0.41
CA LEU A 166 -13.61 26.41 -1.88
C LEU A 166 -13.46 27.86 -2.36
N GLU A 167 -14.19 28.81 -1.77
CA GLU A 167 -14.04 30.24 -2.05
C GLU A 167 -12.66 30.77 -1.66
N ALA A 168 -12.12 30.37 -0.51
CA ALA A 168 -10.76 30.72 -0.11
C ALA A 168 -9.72 30.13 -1.07
N LEU A 169 -9.86 28.86 -1.44
CA LEU A 169 -8.96 28.18 -2.38
C LEU A 169 -8.99 28.79 -3.79
N ARG A 170 -10.05 29.50 -4.19
CA ARG A 170 -10.14 30.21 -5.47
C ARG A 170 -9.33 31.51 -5.53
N LYS A 171 -8.96 32.11 -4.40
CA LYS A 171 -8.25 33.40 -4.39
C LYS A 171 -6.75 33.21 -4.57
N ASP A 172 -6.14 33.92 -5.52
CA ASP A 172 -4.73 33.75 -5.90
C ASP A 172 -3.72 34.17 -4.81
N ASP A 173 -4.13 35.06 -3.90
CA ASP A 173 -3.34 35.53 -2.76
C ASP A 173 -3.31 34.56 -1.57
N ILE A 174 -4.16 33.53 -1.60
CA ILE A 174 -4.25 32.51 -0.56
C ILE A 174 -3.42 31.29 -0.97
N THR A 175 -2.36 31.02 -0.22
CA THR A 175 -1.50 29.83 -0.38
C THR A 175 -1.90 28.70 0.57
N SER A 176 -2.45 29.02 1.74
CA SER A 176 -2.83 28.05 2.77
C SER A 176 -4.23 28.32 3.35
N VAL A 177 -4.96 27.23 3.57
CA VAL A 177 -6.27 27.22 4.22
C VAL A 177 -6.25 26.19 5.35
N GLY A 178 -6.78 26.55 6.51
CA GLY A 178 -6.77 25.69 7.69
C GLY A 178 -8.19 25.26 8.08
N VAL A 179 -8.33 24.01 8.51
CA VAL A 179 -9.58 23.45 9.03
C VAL A 179 -9.34 22.88 10.41
N TYR A 180 -10.04 23.36 11.43
CA TYR A 180 -9.83 22.90 12.79
C TYR A 180 -11.12 22.56 13.52
N GLY A 181 -10.99 21.79 14.61
CA GLY A 181 -12.12 21.34 15.40
C GLY A 181 -11.81 20.08 16.18
N MET A 182 -12.74 19.69 17.05
CA MET A 182 -12.55 18.57 17.96
C MET A 182 -12.23 17.24 17.24
N PRO A 183 -11.57 16.29 17.93
CA PRO A 183 -11.35 14.95 17.40
C PRO A 183 -12.70 14.28 17.05
N GLY A 184 -12.77 13.57 15.90
CA GLY A 184 -13.97 12.82 15.49
C GLY A 184 -15.12 13.66 14.94
N ILE A 185 -14.89 14.97 14.74
CA ILE A 185 -15.90 15.93 14.24
C ILE A 185 -16.16 15.84 12.71
N GLY A 186 -15.30 15.10 12.00
CA GLY A 186 -15.37 14.93 10.54
C GLY A 186 -14.50 15.88 9.71
N LYS A 187 -13.37 16.39 10.24
CA LYS A 187 -12.44 17.26 9.49
C LYS A 187 -11.88 16.58 8.24
N THR A 188 -11.23 15.43 8.41
CA THR A 188 -10.70 14.59 7.33
C THR A 188 -11.77 14.27 6.28
N THR A 189 -12.98 13.90 6.73
CA THR A 189 -14.11 13.63 5.85
C THR A 189 -14.54 14.86 5.03
N LEU A 190 -14.58 16.04 5.66
CA LEU A 190 -14.92 17.31 5.00
C LEU A 190 -13.86 17.72 3.98
N VAL A 191 -12.57 17.63 4.33
CA VAL A 191 -11.47 18.01 3.45
C VAL A 191 -11.34 17.09 2.23
N LYS A 192 -11.57 15.79 2.39
CA LYS A 192 -11.66 14.88 1.23
C LYS A 192 -12.80 15.27 0.29
N GLU A 193 -13.95 15.65 0.82
CA GLU A 193 -15.06 16.13 -0.01
C GLU A 193 -14.76 17.47 -0.68
N VAL A 194 -14.08 18.40 0.01
CA VAL A 194 -13.57 19.65 -0.59
C VAL A 194 -12.65 19.33 -1.77
N ALA A 195 -11.66 18.45 -1.59
CA ALA A 195 -10.74 18.05 -2.65
C ALA A 195 -11.47 17.44 -3.84
N ARG A 196 -12.42 16.53 -3.58
CA ARG A 196 -13.28 15.93 -4.60
C ARG A 196 -14.05 16.98 -5.39
N GLN A 197 -14.60 17.99 -4.73
CA GLN A 197 -15.34 19.07 -5.39
C GLN A 197 -14.41 20.02 -6.15
N ALA A 198 -13.26 20.36 -5.60
CA ALA A 198 -12.28 21.23 -6.23
C ALA A 198 -11.74 20.61 -7.54
N LEU A 199 -11.47 19.31 -7.56
CA LEU A 199 -11.12 18.56 -8.77
C LEU A 199 -12.29 18.51 -9.78
N LYS A 200 -13.52 18.26 -9.31
CA LYS A 200 -14.72 18.24 -10.16
C LYS A 200 -14.97 19.60 -10.84
N GLU A 201 -14.74 20.69 -10.12
CA GLU A 201 -14.88 22.06 -10.60
C GLU A 201 -13.66 22.55 -11.40
N LYS A 202 -12.61 21.74 -11.52
CA LYS A 202 -11.33 22.08 -12.18
C LYS A 202 -10.65 23.31 -11.57
N LEU A 203 -10.82 23.49 -10.26
CA LEU A 203 -10.02 24.44 -9.48
C LEU A 203 -8.58 23.97 -9.38
N PHE A 204 -8.40 22.65 -9.25
CA PHE A 204 -7.11 21.98 -9.31
C PHE A 204 -7.16 20.84 -10.33
N ASP A 205 -6.02 20.57 -10.95
CA ASP A 205 -5.84 19.45 -11.88
C ASP A 205 -5.54 18.16 -11.12
N ASP A 206 -4.88 18.28 -9.96
CA ASP A 206 -4.57 17.17 -9.07
C ASP A 206 -4.60 17.56 -7.59
N ALA A 207 -4.75 16.57 -6.71
CA ALA A 207 -4.69 16.76 -5.28
C ALA A 207 -4.02 15.58 -4.57
N ILE A 208 -3.10 15.88 -3.65
CA ILE A 208 -2.31 14.89 -2.90
C ILE A 208 -2.70 14.97 -1.43
N GLU A 209 -3.04 13.85 -0.81
CA GLU A 209 -3.33 13.75 0.62
C GLU A 209 -2.17 13.09 1.37
N VAL A 210 -1.67 13.77 2.40
CA VAL A 210 -0.62 13.26 3.29
C VAL A 210 -1.07 13.41 4.74
N THR A 211 -1.08 12.29 5.47
CA THR A 211 -1.39 12.27 6.90
C THR A 211 -0.13 12.56 7.71
N VAL A 212 -0.23 13.48 8.66
CA VAL A 212 0.85 13.91 9.54
C VAL A 212 0.61 13.32 10.93
N SER A 213 1.53 12.48 11.41
CA SER A 213 1.43 11.88 12.75
C SER A 213 1.77 12.89 13.86
N GLU A 214 1.37 12.58 15.11
CA GLU A 214 1.70 13.40 16.30
C GLU A 214 3.21 13.68 16.43
N SER A 215 4.01 12.68 16.09
CA SER A 215 5.46 12.81 15.89
C SER A 215 5.78 12.64 14.41
N PRO A 216 5.88 13.73 13.64
CA PRO A 216 6.03 13.67 12.19
C PRO A 216 7.43 13.20 11.82
N ASN A 217 7.49 12.13 11.03
CA ASN A 217 8.71 11.69 10.38
C ASN A 217 8.83 12.40 9.02
N LEU A 218 9.75 13.37 8.91
CA LEU A 218 9.92 14.17 7.70
C LEU A 218 10.19 13.32 6.45
N GLU A 219 11.01 12.28 6.55
CA GLU A 219 11.30 11.40 5.42
C GLU A 219 10.05 10.67 4.92
N LYS A 220 9.18 10.22 5.85
CA LYS A 220 7.91 9.58 5.50
C LYS A 220 6.98 10.56 4.81
N VAL A 221 6.83 11.77 5.37
CA VAL A 221 5.99 12.82 4.78
C VAL A 221 6.50 13.20 3.38
N GLN A 222 7.80 13.43 3.22
CA GLN A 222 8.42 13.68 1.90
C GLN A 222 8.18 12.54 0.93
N GLN A 223 8.31 11.29 1.40
CA GLN A 223 8.08 10.11 0.58
C GLN A 223 6.63 9.99 0.13
N ASP A 224 5.67 10.36 0.98
CA ASP A 224 4.24 10.32 0.65
C ASP A 224 3.86 11.46 -0.32
N ILE A 225 4.42 12.65 -0.17
CA ILE A 225 4.30 13.73 -1.17
C ILE A 225 4.90 13.27 -2.51
N ALA A 226 6.10 12.69 -2.50
CA ALA A 226 6.79 12.25 -3.70
C ALA A 226 6.02 11.16 -4.45
N LYS A 227 5.39 10.22 -3.73
CA LYS A 227 4.49 9.22 -4.33
C LYS A 227 3.32 9.89 -5.06
N GLY A 228 2.68 10.88 -4.44
CA GLY A 228 1.60 11.66 -5.06
C GLY A 228 2.05 12.44 -6.30
N LEU A 229 3.29 12.93 -6.31
CA LEU A 229 3.87 13.67 -7.46
C LEU A 229 4.49 12.76 -8.53
N HIS A 230 4.47 11.44 -8.34
CA HIS A 230 5.21 10.46 -9.14
C HIS A 230 6.72 10.76 -9.23
N LEU A 231 7.28 11.31 -8.15
CA LEU A 231 8.71 11.57 -7.99
C LEU A 231 9.37 10.37 -7.27
N VAL A 232 10.44 9.86 -7.86
CA VAL A 232 11.26 8.80 -7.25
C VAL A 232 12.53 9.41 -6.68
N PHE A 233 12.78 9.16 -5.40
CA PHE A 233 14.04 9.51 -4.75
C PHE A 233 15.11 8.45 -5.03
N GLN A 234 16.37 8.85 -4.96
CA GLN A 234 17.49 7.93 -4.99
C GLN A 234 17.69 7.32 -3.59
N ASP A 235 18.20 6.09 -3.52
CA ASP A 235 18.37 5.36 -2.25
C ASP A 235 19.30 6.09 -1.25
N GLU A 236 20.19 6.96 -1.76
CA GLU A 236 21.13 7.76 -0.96
C GLU A 236 20.59 9.16 -0.61
N ASP A 237 19.41 9.55 -1.11
CA ASP A 237 18.85 10.89 -0.86
C ASP A 237 18.44 11.02 0.62
N GLY A 238 19.12 11.91 1.34
CA GLY A 238 18.74 12.36 2.68
C GLY A 238 17.59 13.37 2.66
N VAL A 239 17.15 13.79 3.85
CA VAL A 239 16.02 14.73 4.01
C VAL A 239 16.20 16.01 3.18
N LYS A 240 17.43 16.54 3.09
CA LYS A 240 17.70 17.79 2.35
C LYS A 240 17.61 17.59 0.85
N GLU A 241 18.24 16.53 0.32
CA GLU A 241 18.21 16.21 -1.10
C GLU A 241 16.79 15.93 -1.58
N ARG A 242 15.99 15.23 -0.76
CA ARG A 242 14.56 14.99 -1.00
C ARG A 242 13.77 16.29 -1.06
N SER A 243 14.01 17.19 -0.10
CA SER A 243 13.41 18.53 -0.06
C SER A 243 13.67 19.33 -1.33
N ASP A 244 14.92 19.40 -1.79
CA ASP A 244 15.29 20.17 -2.98
C ASP A 244 14.63 19.62 -4.25
N ARG A 245 14.55 18.28 -4.38
CA ARG A 245 13.86 17.62 -5.50
C ARG A 245 12.35 17.87 -5.47
N LEU A 246 11.73 17.77 -4.29
CA LEU A 246 10.30 18.09 -4.10
C LEU A 246 10.02 19.54 -4.48
N ARG A 247 10.86 20.47 -4.03
CA ARG A 247 10.72 21.89 -4.34
C ARG A 247 10.71 22.17 -5.83
N HIS A 248 11.66 21.59 -6.56
CA HIS A 248 11.75 21.69 -8.01
C HIS A 248 10.55 21.06 -8.72
N ARG A 249 10.06 19.92 -8.22
CA ARG A 249 8.91 19.21 -8.81
C ARG A 249 7.60 19.96 -8.59
N LEU A 250 7.38 20.47 -7.37
CA LEU A 250 6.21 21.28 -6.99
C LEU A 250 6.17 22.60 -7.76
N GLY A 251 7.33 23.22 -8.03
CA GLY A 251 7.40 24.46 -8.83
C GLY A 251 7.03 24.30 -10.31
N LYS A 252 6.83 23.07 -10.79
CA LYS A 252 6.33 22.78 -12.14
C LYS A 252 4.82 22.56 -12.19
N GLU A 253 4.15 22.49 -11.04
CA GLU A 253 2.72 22.29 -10.97
C GLU A 253 1.97 23.60 -11.24
N GLU A 254 0.96 23.54 -12.09
CA GLU A 254 0.12 24.71 -12.42
C GLU A 254 -1.08 24.83 -11.47
N LYS A 255 -1.68 23.71 -11.07
CA LYS A 255 -2.84 23.68 -10.16
C LYS A 255 -2.88 22.40 -9.32
N LEU A 256 -2.10 22.36 -8.26
CA LEU A 256 -2.04 21.27 -7.30
C LEU A 256 -2.60 21.68 -5.92
N LEU A 257 -3.46 20.85 -5.35
CA LEU A 257 -3.88 20.95 -3.95
C LEU A 257 -3.13 19.93 -3.09
N LEU A 258 -2.29 20.40 -2.17
CA LEU A 258 -1.64 19.55 -1.18
C LEU A 258 -2.42 19.56 0.14
N ILE A 259 -2.86 18.40 0.61
CA ILE A 259 -3.61 18.25 1.85
C ILE A 259 -2.70 17.66 2.91
N LEU A 260 -2.50 18.40 3.99
CA LEU A 260 -1.76 17.95 5.17
C LEU A 260 -2.78 17.65 6.28
N ASP A 261 -3.15 16.39 6.43
CA ASP A 261 -4.19 15.94 7.37
C ASP A 261 -3.62 15.64 8.77
N ASP A 262 -4.34 16.07 9.80
CA ASP A 262 -4.07 15.91 11.23
C ASP A 262 -2.73 16.51 11.71
N VAL A 263 -2.44 17.76 11.40
CA VAL A 263 -1.22 18.45 11.88
C VAL A 263 -1.31 18.75 13.38
N TRP A 264 -0.37 18.20 14.17
CA TRP A 264 -0.35 18.29 15.64
C TRP A 264 0.54 19.39 16.22
N LYS A 265 1.66 19.69 15.54
CA LYS A 265 2.69 20.65 15.95
C LYS A 265 3.39 21.21 14.71
N LYS A 266 4.23 22.22 14.89
CA LYS A 266 5.05 22.80 13.83
C LYS A 266 5.71 21.75 12.94
N LEU A 267 5.41 21.86 11.64
CA LEU A 267 5.99 21.06 10.57
C LEU A 267 6.75 22.02 9.65
N ASP A 268 8.05 21.77 9.48
CA ASP A 268 8.91 22.63 8.65
C ASP A 268 8.60 22.43 7.16
N LEU A 269 7.77 23.32 6.60
CA LEU A 269 7.38 23.30 5.19
C LEU A 269 8.59 23.42 4.25
N HIS A 270 9.60 24.23 4.60
CA HIS A 270 10.80 24.35 3.77
C HIS A 270 11.59 23.05 3.71
N ALA A 271 11.65 22.32 4.82
CA ALA A 271 12.25 20.98 4.87
C ALA A 271 11.42 19.92 4.14
N LEU A 272 10.14 20.16 3.87
CA LEU A 272 9.32 19.31 2.98
C LEU A 272 9.47 19.67 1.50
N GLY A 273 10.26 20.70 1.17
CA GLY A 273 10.38 21.22 -0.18
C GLY A 273 9.23 22.15 -0.58
N ILE A 274 8.39 22.56 0.37
CA ILE A 274 7.30 23.51 0.14
C ILE A 274 7.85 24.91 0.40
N ASP A 275 7.74 25.77 -0.59
CA ASP A 275 8.29 27.12 -0.55
C ASP A 275 7.43 28.06 -1.39
N PHE A 276 6.63 28.89 -0.71
CA PHE A 276 5.83 29.92 -1.35
C PHE A 276 6.59 31.24 -1.54
N ASP A 277 7.81 31.33 -1.02
CA ASP A 277 8.62 32.52 -1.17
C ASP A 277 9.13 32.63 -2.62
N GLN A 278 9.15 33.87 -3.12
CA GLN A 278 9.69 34.22 -4.45
C GLN A 278 8.95 33.59 -5.64
N ASP A 279 7.66 33.30 -5.50
CA ASP A 279 6.77 32.85 -6.59
C ASP A 279 7.11 31.49 -7.23
N HIS A 280 7.98 30.68 -6.62
CA HIS A 280 8.43 29.42 -7.20
C HIS A 280 7.34 28.33 -7.31
N GLN A 281 6.29 28.39 -6.47
CA GLN A 281 5.25 27.36 -6.37
C GLN A 281 3.83 27.94 -6.44
N LYS A 282 3.61 28.96 -7.29
CA LYS A 282 2.29 29.64 -7.43
C LYS A 282 1.13 28.71 -7.78
N GLY A 283 1.40 27.58 -8.44
CA GLY A 283 0.38 26.60 -8.78
C GLY A 283 0.03 25.64 -7.65
N CYS A 284 0.69 25.71 -6.50
CA CYS A 284 0.43 24.84 -5.35
C CYS A 284 -0.31 25.60 -4.24
N LYS A 285 -1.33 24.99 -3.64
CA LYS A 285 -1.99 25.46 -2.43
C LYS A 285 -2.08 24.37 -1.39
N ILE A 286 -2.09 24.74 -0.11
CA ILE A 286 -2.16 23.80 1.00
C ILE A 286 -3.49 23.91 1.72
N LEU A 287 -4.09 22.74 2.00
CA LEU A 287 -5.23 22.60 2.89
C LEU A 287 -4.81 21.76 4.10
N LEU A 288 -4.80 22.38 5.28
CA LEU A 288 -4.36 21.75 6.51
C LEU A 288 -5.57 21.38 7.37
N THR A 289 -5.50 20.24 8.06
CA THR A 289 -6.41 19.98 9.18
C THR A 289 -5.65 19.91 10.50
N SER A 290 -6.25 20.40 11.58
CA SER A 290 -5.68 20.28 12.92
C SER A 290 -6.76 20.16 13.99
N ARG A 291 -6.39 19.65 15.17
CA ARG A 291 -7.24 19.66 16.36
C ARG A 291 -7.19 21.02 17.07
N ASN A 292 -6.11 21.77 16.88
CA ASN A 292 -5.84 23.03 17.56
C ASN A 292 -5.69 24.19 16.58
N GLN A 293 -6.43 25.26 16.80
CA GLN A 293 -6.34 26.48 16.00
C GLN A 293 -4.96 27.14 16.13
N ASP A 294 -4.35 27.09 17.32
CA ASP A 294 -3.06 27.72 17.58
C ASP A 294 -1.93 27.09 16.75
N VAL A 295 -2.03 25.78 16.44
CA VAL A 295 -1.07 25.10 15.56
C VAL A 295 -1.17 25.63 14.14
N LEU A 296 -2.39 25.87 13.64
CA LEU A 296 -2.57 26.43 12.31
C LEU A 296 -2.06 27.88 12.24
N GLN A 297 -2.33 28.69 13.25
CA GLN A 297 -2.01 30.11 13.25
C GLN A 297 -0.55 30.41 13.62
N GLY A 298 -0.04 29.81 14.69
CA GLY A 298 1.27 30.12 15.26
C GLY A 298 2.39 29.25 14.70
N ASP A 299 2.11 27.98 14.42
CA ASP A 299 3.14 27.03 13.99
C ASP A 299 3.24 26.90 12.46
N MET A 300 2.10 26.98 11.77
CA MET A 300 1.98 26.81 10.32
C MET A 300 1.69 28.12 9.56
N ASP A 301 1.63 29.26 10.27
CA ASP A 301 1.43 30.61 9.72
C ASP A 301 0.20 30.76 8.79
N VAL A 302 -0.87 30.00 9.03
CA VAL A 302 -2.13 30.11 8.28
C VAL A 302 -2.89 31.34 8.76
N ASN A 303 -3.22 32.24 7.83
CA ASN A 303 -4.00 33.43 8.13
C ASN A 303 -5.33 33.07 8.84
N VAL A 304 -5.62 33.78 9.93
CA VAL A 304 -6.83 33.61 10.75
C VAL A 304 -8.11 33.64 9.91
N GLU A 305 -8.19 34.52 8.92
CA GLU A 305 -9.37 34.67 8.05
C GLU A 305 -9.61 33.45 7.14
N ASN A 306 -8.59 32.62 6.94
CA ASN A 306 -8.62 31.40 6.14
C ASN A 306 -8.69 30.13 7.01
N ASN A 307 -8.99 30.29 8.30
CA ASN A 307 -9.17 29.17 9.22
C ASN A 307 -10.66 28.90 9.45
N PHE A 308 -11.09 27.68 9.13
CA PHE A 308 -12.48 27.24 9.20
C PHE A 308 -12.68 26.29 10.38
N LYS A 309 -13.52 26.70 11.33
CA LYS A 309 -13.91 25.86 12.47
C LYS A 309 -15.01 24.90 12.08
N VAL A 310 -14.80 23.61 12.33
CA VAL A 310 -15.81 22.57 12.22
C VAL A 310 -16.47 22.38 13.58
N GLU A 311 -17.74 22.80 13.67
CA GLU A 311 -18.56 22.65 14.86
C GLU A 311 -19.29 21.28 14.88
N PRO A 312 -19.82 20.82 16.03
CA PRO A 312 -20.72 19.68 16.09
C PRO A 312 -21.90 19.80 15.12
N LEU A 313 -22.49 18.67 14.75
CA LEU A 313 -23.71 18.68 13.92
C LEU A 313 -24.83 19.42 14.65
N SER A 314 -25.78 20.01 13.92
CA SER A 314 -27.02 20.45 14.57
C SER A 314 -27.77 19.24 15.12
N GLU A 315 -28.61 19.44 16.13
CA GLU A 315 -29.42 18.35 16.71
C GLU A 315 -30.25 17.61 15.64
N SER A 316 -30.79 18.36 14.67
CA SER A 316 -31.52 17.79 13.53
C SER A 316 -30.63 16.95 12.61
N GLU A 317 -29.43 17.42 12.28
CA GLU A 317 -28.46 16.68 11.45
C GLU A 317 -27.95 15.44 12.17
N ALA A 318 -27.65 15.57 13.47
CA ALA A 318 -27.21 14.49 14.33
C ALA A 318 -28.26 13.38 14.46
N TRP A 319 -29.53 13.76 14.64
CA TRP A 319 -30.66 12.83 14.63
C TRP A 319 -30.79 12.11 13.29
N ILE A 320 -30.77 12.86 12.16
CA ILE A 320 -30.85 12.28 10.82
C ILE A 320 -29.72 11.28 10.61
N TYR A 321 -28.51 11.60 11.08
CA TYR A 321 -27.35 10.72 10.95
C TYR A 321 -27.52 9.43 11.75
N PHE A 322 -27.94 9.55 13.01
CA PHE A 322 -28.20 8.41 13.89
C PHE A 322 -29.31 7.50 13.32
N ALA A 323 -30.45 8.08 12.93
CA ALA A 323 -31.60 7.34 12.40
C ALA A 323 -31.23 6.56 11.12
N LYS A 324 -30.43 7.16 10.23
CA LYS A 324 -29.95 6.49 9.01
C LYS A 324 -29.14 5.22 9.29
N ILE A 325 -28.37 5.19 10.39
CA ILE A 325 -27.51 4.05 10.73
C ILE A 325 -28.33 2.91 11.34
N VAL A 326 -29.23 3.25 12.27
CA VAL A 326 -30.05 2.26 12.98
C VAL A 326 -31.11 1.65 12.06
N GLY A 327 -31.73 2.44 11.19
CA GLY A 327 -32.70 1.97 10.18
C GLY A 327 -34.15 2.40 10.44
N ASP A 328 -35.08 1.85 9.66
CA ASP A 328 -36.49 2.27 9.52
C ASP A 328 -37.39 2.03 10.76
N ASP A 329 -36.85 1.60 11.91
CA ASP A 329 -37.57 1.45 13.19
C ASP A 329 -38.21 2.77 13.71
N PHE A 330 -37.95 3.88 13.02
CA PHE A 330 -38.44 5.23 13.31
C PHE A 330 -39.34 5.82 12.21
N SER A 331 -39.72 5.03 11.20
CA SER A 331 -40.50 5.48 10.03
C SER A 331 -42.03 5.43 10.20
N SER A 332 -42.54 4.79 11.26
CA SER A 332 -43.96 4.82 11.64
C SER A 332 -44.21 5.79 12.80
N ASP A 333 -45.13 6.72 12.62
CA ASP A 333 -45.35 7.84 13.57
C ASP A 333 -45.96 7.42 14.93
N ASP A 334 -46.50 6.20 15.07
CA ASP A 334 -47.28 5.81 16.26
C ASP A 334 -46.72 4.63 17.10
N GLU A 335 -45.80 3.79 16.62
CA GLU A 335 -45.40 2.57 17.37
C GLU A 335 -44.13 2.70 18.23
N ASN A 336 -43.36 3.80 18.13
CA ASN A 336 -42.03 3.86 18.78
C ASN A 336 -41.68 5.21 19.45
N SER A 337 -42.66 5.90 20.02
CA SER A 337 -42.46 7.20 20.70
C SER A 337 -41.40 7.12 21.83
N GLU A 338 -41.41 6.05 22.62
CA GLU A 338 -40.45 5.86 23.72
C GLU A 338 -39.02 5.59 23.21
N LEU A 339 -38.86 4.73 22.20
CA LEU A 339 -37.56 4.47 21.56
C LEU A 339 -37.00 5.74 20.91
N LYS A 340 -37.85 6.51 20.20
CA LYS A 340 -37.49 7.79 19.59
C LYS A 340 -37.05 8.81 20.64
N SER A 341 -37.77 8.92 21.76
CA SER A 341 -37.40 9.81 22.86
C SER A 341 -36.06 9.42 23.49
N THR A 342 -35.81 8.13 23.67
CA THR A 342 -34.55 7.59 24.21
C THR A 342 -33.40 7.84 23.23
N ALA A 343 -33.65 7.64 21.93
CA ALA A 343 -32.68 7.88 20.87
C ALA A 343 -32.21 9.34 20.81
N ILE A 344 -33.14 10.30 20.92
CA ILE A 344 -32.82 11.74 20.96
C ILE A 344 -31.91 12.04 22.16
N GLN A 345 -32.25 11.54 23.36
CA GLN A 345 -31.41 11.74 24.55
C GLN A 345 -30.02 11.11 24.39
N ILE A 346 -29.90 9.96 23.73
CA ILE A 346 -28.60 9.34 23.43
C ILE A 346 -27.77 10.21 22.48
N VAL A 347 -28.38 10.79 21.45
CA VAL A 347 -27.70 11.72 20.51
C VAL A 347 -27.19 12.97 21.25
N GLU A 348 -27.97 13.50 22.20
CA GLU A 348 -27.54 14.60 23.08
C GLU A 348 -26.35 14.20 23.96
N GLN A 349 -26.35 12.96 24.49
CA GLN A 349 -25.20 12.44 25.22
C GLN A 349 -23.96 12.26 24.34
N CYS A 350 -24.12 12.03 23.04
CA CYS A 350 -23.02 12.02 22.07
C CYS A 350 -22.51 13.43 21.71
N ALA A 351 -23.08 14.50 22.28
CA ALA A 351 -22.75 15.91 22.01
C ALA A 351 -22.77 16.28 20.52
N CYS A 352 -23.65 15.63 19.75
CA CYS A 352 -23.76 15.81 18.31
C CYS A 352 -22.43 15.58 17.53
N LEU A 353 -21.52 14.77 18.08
CA LEU A 353 -20.24 14.44 17.45
C LEU A 353 -20.41 13.25 16.49
N PRO A 354 -20.09 13.39 15.18
CA PRO A 354 -20.27 12.32 14.20
C PRO A 354 -19.69 10.98 14.62
N LEU A 355 -18.43 10.93 15.09
CA LEU A 355 -17.81 9.67 15.51
C LEU A 355 -18.54 9.01 16.69
N ALA A 356 -18.94 9.79 17.70
CA ALA A 356 -19.65 9.28 18.87
C ALA A 356 -21.04 8.75 18.48
N ILE A 357 -21.75 9.49 17.62
CA ILE A 357 -23.06 9.09 17.08
C ILE A 357 -22.93 7.77 16.32
N VAL A 358 -22.00 7.68 15.36
CA VAL A 358 -21.80 6.46 14.56
C VAL A 358 -21.50 5.28 15.47
N THR A 359 -20.57 5.45 16.40
CA THR A 359 -20.15 4.37 17.30
C THR A 359 -21.30 3.84 18.14
N VAL A 360 -22.10 4.73 18.75
CA VAL A 360 -23.24 4.32 19.59
C VAL A 360 -24.40 3.79 18.74
N ALA A 361 -24.69 4.43 17.60
CA ALA A 361 -25.75 3.99 16.70
C ALA A 361 -25.50 2.58 16.17
N HIS A 362 -24.25 2.27 15.80
CA HIS A 362 -23.84 0.95 15.37
C HIS A 362 -23.99 -0.10 16.48
N ALA A 363 -23.55 0.22 17.71
CA ALA A 363 -23.65 -0.71 18.84
C ALA A 363 -25.10 -0.99 19.28
N LEU A 364 -26.00 -0.02 19.10
CA LEU A 364 -27.43 -0.14 19.42
C LEU A 364 -28.28 -0.70 18.27
N LYS A 365 -27.70 -0.82 17.07
CA LYS A 365 -28.40 -1.33 15.90
C LYS A 365 -28.96 -2.73 16.17
N ASN A 366 -30.22 -2.94 15.83
CA ASN A 366 -30.97 -4.19 16.07
C ASN A 366 -31.10 -4.60 17.55
N LYS A 367 -30.87 -3.70 18.51
CA LYS A 367 -31.07 -3.96 19.94
C LYS A 367 -32.44 -3.45 20.41
N GLY A 368 -33.04 -4.13 21.39
CA GLY A 368 -34.33 -3.72 21.96
C GLY A 368 -34.22 -2.57 22.97
N LEU A 369 -35.35 -1.90 23.26
CA LEU A 369 -35.44 -0.70 24.12
C LEU A 369 -34.70 -0.79 25.47
N HIS A 370 -34.66 -1.97 26.10
CA HIS A 370 -33.92 -2.17 27.36
C HIS A 370 -32.42 -1.87 27.23
N ALA A 371 -31.80 -2.23 26.11
CA ALA A 371 -30.38 -1.97 25.84
C ALA A 371 -30.13 -0.48 25.58
N TRP A 372 -31.08 0.20 24.94
CA TRP A 372 -31.03 1.65 24.72
C TRP A 372 -31.13 2.42 26.03
N ASN A 373 -32.05 2.03 26.91
CA ASN A 373 -32.19 2.61 28.25
C ASN A 373 -30.93 2.37 29.09
N ASP A 374 -30.30 1.21 28.97
CA ASP A 374 -29.04 0.94 29.66
C ASP A 374 -27.88 1.78 29.12
N ALA A 375 -27.75 1.87 27.79
CA ALA A 375 -26.78 2.75 27.12
C ALA A 375 -26.92 4.20 27.56
N LEU A 376 -28.15 4.73 27.56
CA LEU A 376 -28.43 6.08 27.99
C LEU A 376 -27.97 6.34 29.43
N ARG A 377 -28.30 5.43 30.37
CA ARG A 377 -27.86 5.53 31.78
C ARG A 377 -26.33 5.53 31.89
N ARG A 378 -25.64 4.65 31.16
CA ARG A 378 -24.17 4.59 31.16
C ARG A 378 -23.54 5.88 30.60
N LEU A 379 -24.11 6.45 29.55
CA LEU A 379 -23.64 7.69 28.95
C LEU A 379 -23.89 8.90 29.87
N GLN A 380 -25.05 8.99 30.53
CA GLN A 380 -25.39 10.07 31.46
C GLN A 380 -24.47 10.14 32.68
N ASN A 381 -23.93 8.99 33.11
CA ASN A 381 -23.00 8.92 34.23
C ASN A 381 -21.56 9.31 33.87
N SER A 382 -21.30 9.71 32.61
CA SER A 382 -19.98 10.13 32.13
C SER A 382 -19.80 11.66 32.19
N THR A 383 -18.58 12.12 32.42
CA THR A 383 -18.25 13.55 32.45
C THR A 383 -18.21 14.16 31.03
N LEU A 384 -18.67 15.42 30.88
CA LEU A 384 -18.72 16.18 29.62
C LEU A 384 -17.41 16.15 28.78
N SER A 385 -16.23 16.16 29.42
CA SER A 385 -14.93 16.14 28.72
C SER A 385 -14.57 14.79 28.07
N LYS A 386 -15.38 13.73 28.27
CA LYS A 386 -15.09 12.36 27.83
C LYS A 386 -16.23 11.73 27.01
N LYS A 387 -17.13 12.51 26.43
CA LYS A 387 -18.30 11.97 25.70
C LYS A 387 -17.93 11.02 24.54
N VAL A 388 -16.92 11.35 23.74
CA VAL A 388 -16.41 10.43 22.70
C VAL A 388 -15.80 9.17 23.33
N TYR A 389 -15.05 9.32 24.42
CA TYR A 389 -14.45 8.20 25.16
C TYR A 389 -15.52 7.25 25.71
N SER A 390 -16.60 7.78 26.31
CA SER A 390 -17.70 6.97 26.82
C SER A 390 -18.48 6.28 25.70
N SER A 391 -18.67 6.93 24.55
CA SER A 391 -19.31 6.32 23.38
C SER A 391 -18.52 5.14 22.83
N VAL A 392 -17.21 5.29 22.68
CA VAL A 392 -16.32 4.20 22.25
C VAL A 392 -16.28 3.08 23.27
N ARG A 393 -16.13 3.41 24.55
CA ARG A 393 -16.14 2.42 25.64
C ARG A 393 -17.45 1.64 25.68
N LEU A 394 -18.58 2.31 25.49
CA LEU A 394 -19.88 1.65 25.45
C LEU A 394 -19.97 0.64 24.31
N SER A 395 -19.51 1.00 23.10
CA SER A 395 -19.46 0.08 21.97
C SER A 395 -18.53 -1.12 22.24
N TYR A 396 -17.36 -0.89 22.85
CA TYR A 396 -16.47 -1.96 23.29
C TYR A 396 -17.11 -2.89 24.33
N ASP A 397 -17.84 -2.35 25.32
CA ASP A 397 -18.51 -3.13 26.35
C ASP A 397 -19.62 -4.00 25.75
N PHE A 398 -20.35 -3.50 24.74
CA PHE A 398 -21.38 -4.25 24.03
C PHE A 398 -20.85 -5.46 23.23
N LEU A 399 -19.57 -5.49 22.87
CA LEU A 399 -18.97 -6.68 22.26
C LEU A 399 -19.08 -7.89 23.20
N LYS A 400 -18.98 -7.67 24.51
CA LYS A 400 -19.01 -8.75 25.52
C LYS A 400 -20.35 -9.49 25.57
N ASP A 401 -21.42 -8.82 25.17
CA ASP A 401 -22.76 -9.40 25.17
C ASP A 401 -22.97 -10.36 23.99
N GLU A 402 -22.02 -10.47 23.05
CA GLU A 402 -22.06 -11.41 21.94
C GLU A 402 -21.39 -12.75 22.27
N GLU A 403 -21.76 -13.80 21.53
CA GLU A 403 -21.24 -15.17 21.69
C GLU A 403 -19.71 -15.25 21.67
N ASP A 404 -19.06 -14.41 20.84
CA ASP A 404 -17.61 -14.38 20.66
C ASP A 404 -16.96 -13.16 21.34
N GLY A 405 -17.66 -12.52 22.29
CA GLY A 405 -17.30 -11.22 22.82
C GLY A 405 -15.89 -11.12 23.37
N ASP A 406 -15.44 -12.13 24.11
CA ASP A 406 -14.07 -12.19 24.66
C ASP A 406 -13.00 -12.19 23.56
N GLN A 407 -13.26 -12.81 22.40
CA GLN A 407 -12.34 -12.84 21.27
C GLN A 407 -12.37 -11.51 20.52
N SER A 408 -13.56 -10.95 20.28
CA SER A 408 -13.73 -9.64 19.64
C SER A 408 -13.01 -8.53 20.43
N GLN A 409 -13.18 -8.53 21.76
CA GLN A 409 -12.51 -7.59 22.65
C GLN A 409 -10.98 -7.74 22.58
N LYS A 410 -10.45 -8.96 22.64
CA LYS A 410 -9.00 -9.20 22.52
C LYS A 410 -8.42 -8.77 21.17
N ILE A 411 -9.13 -9.00 20.06
CA ILE A 411 -8.70 -8.52 18.74
C ILE A 411 -8.70 -6.99 18.69
N PHE A 412 -9.74 -6.35 19.24
CA PHE A 412 -9.78 -4.90 19.34
C PHE A 412 -8.56 -4.35 20.09
N LEU A 413 -8.26 -4.89 21.28
CA LEU A 413 -7.09 -4.46 22.07
C LEU A 413 -5.77 -4.76 21.36
N LEU A 414 -5.68 -5.87 20.62
CA LEU A 414 -4.51 -6.18 19.79
C LEU A 414 -4.32 -5.15 18.67
N CYS A 415 -5.39 -4.72 18.01
CA CYS A 415 -5.34 -3.64 17.01
C CYS A 415 -4.85 -2.31 17.62
N CYS A 416 -5.15 -2.04 18.90
CA CYS A 416 -4.65 -0.85 19.59
C CYS A 416 -3.12 -0.85 19.82
N LEU A 417 -2.44 -2.00 19.67
CA LEU A 417 -0.98 -2.09 19.77
C LEU A 417 -0.24 -1.60 18.52
N TYR A 418 -0.93 -1.40 17.39
CA TYR A 418 -0.34 -0.80 16.21
C TYR A 418 -0.02 0.69 16.42
N GLU A 419 0.81 1.24 15.53
CA GLU A 419 1.09 2.68 15.49
C GLU A 419 -0.16 3.51 15.13
N GLU A 420 -0.09 4.82 15.37
CA GLU A 420 -1.14 5.76 14.98
C GLU A 420 -1.31 5.74 13.46
N ASP A 421 -2.57 5.87 13.01
CA ASP A 421 -2.95 5.80 11.59
C ASP A 421 -2.53 4.55 10.81
N ALA A 422 -1.99 3.53 11.48
CA ALA A 422 -1.46 2.36 10.82
C ALA A 422 -2.55 1.63 10.04
N ASN A 423 -2.24 1.33 8.78
CA ASN A 423 -3.07 0.47 7.98
C ASN A 423 -2.72 -0.99 8.29
N MET A 424 -3.64 -1.71 8.95
CA MET A 424 -3.37 -3.03 9.49
C MET A 424 -3.68 -4.10 8.45
N SER A 425 -2.65 -4.80 7.96
CA SER A 425 -2.84 -5.95 7.09
C SER A 425 -3.57 -7.07 7.83
N ILE A 426 -4.60 -7.63 7.21
CA ILE A 426 -5.31 -8.81 7.75
C ILE A 426 -4.37 -10.01 7.84
N GLN A 427 -3.38 -10.11 6.96
CA GLN A 427 -2.39 -11.19 7.01
C GLN A 427 -1.45 -11.07 8.23
N ASP A 428 -1.03 -9.85 8.58
CA ASP A 428 -0.20 -9.62 9.76
C ASP A 428 -0.99 -9.92 11.03
N LEU A 429 -2.24 -9.42 11.12
CA LEU A 429 -3.15 -9.75 12.21
C LEU A 429 -3.36 -11.26 12.33
N LEU A 430 -3.55 -11.97 11.22
CA LEU A 430 -3.71 -13.43 11.19
C LEU A 430 -2.49 -14.13 11.80
N ASN A 431 -1.29 -13.71 11.43
CA ASN A 431 -0.06 -14.28 11.94
C ASN A 431 0.07 -14.04 13.46
N LEU A 432 -0.25 -12.83 13.94
CA LEU A 432 -0.24 -12.49 15.36
C LEU A 432 -1.25 -13.33 16.16
N VAL A 433 -2.50 -13.41 15.73
CA VAL A 433 -3.54 -14.17 16.46
C VAL A 433 -3.27 -15.68 16.44
N THR A 434 -2.66 -16.17 15.36
CA THR A 434 -2.22 -17.58 15.24
C THR A 434 -1.10 -17.89 16.22
N GLY A 435 -0.09 -17.03 16.29
CA GLY A 435 1.02 -17.18 17.24
C GLY A 435 0.57 -17.03 18.69
N TRP A 436 -0.32 -16.08 18.97
CA TRP A 436 -0.83 -15.88 20.33
C TRP A 436 -1.64 -17.12 20.79
N GLY A 437 -2.31 -17.79 19.85
CA GLY A 437 -3.24 -18.88 20.13
C GLY A 437 -4.58 -18.38 20.61
N LEU A 438 -5.10 -17.31 19.99
CA LEU A 438 -6.34 -16.65 20.39
C LEU A 438 -7.58 -17.51 20.12
N PHE A 439 -7.58 -18.28 19.03
CA PHE A 439 -8.71 -19.10 18.62
C PHE A 439 -8.59 -20.53 19.17
N GLN A 440 -9.54 -20.93 20.02
CA GLN A 440 -9.66 -22.30 20.48
C GLN A 440 -10.35 -23.15 19.40
N ASN A 441 -9.93 -24.42 19.26
CA ASN A 441 -10.49 -25.39 18.31
C ASN A 441 -10.39 -25.01 16.82
N VAL A 442 -9.50 -24.07 16.47
CA VAL A 442 -9.19 -23.70 15.10
C VAL A 442 -7.80 -24.20 14.75
N TYR A 443 -7.73 -25.21 13.87
CA TYR A 443 -6.49 -25.97 13.61
C TYR A 443 -5.83 -25.64 12.27
N THR A 444 -6.57 -25.03 11.34
CA THR A 444 -6.06 -24.65 10.01
C THR A 444 -5.95 -23.14 9.90
N LEU A 445 -4.99 -22.68 9.09
CA LEU A 445 -4.81 -21.24 8.81
C LEU A 445 -6.01 -20.65 8.07
N GLU A 446 -6.66 -21.44 7.21
CA GLU A 446 -7.88 -21.02 6.51
C GLU A 446 -9.02 -20.76 7.49
N ALA A 447 -9.29 -21.69 8.41
CA ALA A 447 -10.31 -21.50 9.44
C ALA A 447 -9.95 -20.35 10.40
N ALA A 448 -8.66 -20.13 10.69
CA ALA A 448 -8.20 -18.99 11.47
C ALA A 448 -8.44 -17.67 10.73
N ARG A 449 -8.23 -17.63 9.41
CA ARG A 449 -8.51 -16.47 8.58
C ARG A 449 -10.00 -16.16 8.53
N ASP A 450 -10.85 -17.14 8.29
CA ASP A 450 -12.31 -16.96 8.26
C ASP A 450 -12.83 -16.47 9.61
N ARG A 451 -12.31 -17.03 10.71
CA ARG A 451 -12.64 -16.60 12.07
C ARG A 451 -12.21 -15.16 12.34
N LEU A 452 -10.97 -14.81 12.01
CA LEU A 452 -10.46 -13.44 12.14
C LEU A 452 -11.31 -12.46 11.33
N GLN A 453 -11.60 -12.79 10.07
CA GLN A 453 -12.40 -11.93 9.19
C GLN A 453 -13.79 -11.68 9.77
N THR A 454 -14.44 -12.73 10.28
CA THR A 454 -15.74 -12.62 10.97
C THR A 454 -15.68 -11.66 12.15
N LEU A 455 -14.63 -11.74 12.98
CA LEU A 455 -14.48 -10.87 14.14
C LEU A 455 -14.12 -9.42 13.74
N LEU A 456 -13.33 -9.23 12.68
CA LEU A 456 -13.05 -7.90 12.12
C LEU A 456 -14.32 -7.26 11.55
N ASP A 457 -15.16 -8.03 10.86
CA ASP A 457 -16.43 -7.54 10.33
C ASP A 457 -17.41 -7.18 11.46
N LYS A 458 -17.39 -7.91 12.58
CA LYS A 458 -18.10 -7.51 13.81
C LYS A 458 -17.58 -6.19 14.37
N LEU A 459 -16.26 -6.03 14.52
CA LEU A 459 -15.68 -4.76 15.00
C LEU A 459 -16.03 -3.57 14.08
N LYS A 460 -16.08 -3.79 12.76
CA LYS A 460 -16.59 -2.79 11.79
C LYS A 460 -18.08 -2.52 11.99
N ALA A 461 -18.88 -3.56 12.21
CA ALA A 461 -20.31 -3.43 12.46
C ALA A 461 -20.62 -2.64 13.75
N HIS A 462 -19.71 -2.64 14.73
CA HIS A 462 -19.77 -1.83 15.96
C HIS A 462 -19.14 -0.43 15.83
N GLY A 463 -18.66 -0.06 14.63
CA GLY A 463 -18.02 1.24 14.38
C GLY A 463 -16.64 1.41 15.03
N LEU A 464 -16.03 0.31 15.49
CA LEU A 464 -14.73 0.31 16.16
C LEU A 464 -13.54 0.20 15.18
N LEU A 465 -13.80 -0.33 13.98
CA LEU A 465 -12.85 -0.42 12.88
C LEU A 465 -13.50 0.05 11.57
N SER A 466 -12.67 0.46 10.62
CA SER A 466 -13.06 0.73 9.23
C SER A 466 -12.21 -0.08 8.26
N ASN A 467 -12.60 -0.08 6.98
CA ASN A 467 -11.74 -0.61 5.93
C ASN A 467 -10.50 0.26 5.79
N GLY A 468 -9.36 -0.39 5.62
CA GLY A 468 -8.09 0.27 5.38
C GLY A 468 -7.98 0.84 3.96
N THR A 469 -6.88 1.54 3.70
CA THR A 469 -6.57 2.12 2.37
C THR A 469 -6.06 1.06 1.40
N ASP A 470 -5.34 0.05 1.91
CA ASP A 470 -4.79 -1.04 1.13
C ASP A 470 -5.79 -2.21 1.00
N VAL A 471 -5.55 -3.08 0.02
CA VAL A 471 -6.32 -4.33 -0.13
C VAL A 471 -6.11 -5.22 1.09
N ASP A 472 -7.18 -5.88 1.57
CA ASP A 472 -7.16 -6.76 2.74
C ASP A 472 -6.55 -6.09 3.99
N SER A 473 -6.97 -4.86 4.26
CA SER A 473 -6.53 -4.11 5.43
C SER A 473 -7.69 -3.47 6.20
N VAL A 474 -7.45 -3.19 7.48
CA VAL A 474 -8.38 -2.50 8.36
C VAL A 474 -7.67 -1.32 9.02
N LYS A 475 -8.42 -0.27 9.37
CA LYS A 475 -7.90 0.91 10.05
C LYS A 475 -8.72 1.19 11.31
N MET A 476 -8.05 1.68 12.35
CA MET A 476 -8.67 2.15 13.58
C MET A 476 -8.55 3.68 13.63
N HIS A 477 -9.61 4.37 14.02
CA HIS A 477 -9.55 5.82 14.21
C HIS A 477 -8.76 6.15 15.49
N ASP A 478 -7.94 7.21 15.49
CA ASP A 478 -7.02 7.52 16.60
C ASP A 478 -7.71 7.67 17.96
N ILE A 479 -8.90 8.27 18.02
CA ILE A 479 -9.63 8.40 19.30
C ILE A 479 -10.11 7.04 19.80
N ILE A 480 -10.52 6.15 18.88
CA ILE A 480 -10.90 4.78 19.22
C ILE A 480 -9.67 4.04 19.75
N ARG A 481 -8.51 4.23 19.10
CA ARG A 481 -7.23 3.69 19.53
C ARG A 481 -6.82 4.22 20.90
N ASP A 482 -6.94 5.51 21.18
CA ASP A 482 -6.60 6.10 22.48
C ASP A 482 -7.47 5.55 23.62
N VAL A 483 -8.79 5.43 23.37
CA VAL A 483 -9.70 4.77 24.31
C VAL A 483 -9.30 3.31 24.51
N GLY A 484 -9.00 2.60 23.42
CA GLY A 484 -8.58 1.22 23.45
C GLY A 484 -7.26 1.00 24.19
N ILE A 485 -6.26 1.87 24.03
CA ILE A 485 -4.99 1.85 24.79
C ILE A 485 -5.27 2.07 26.29
N SER A 486 -6.17 2.99 26.64
CA SER A 486 -6.57 3.20 28.04
C SER A 486 -7.29 1.99 28.64
N ILE A 487 -8.05 1.22 27.84
CA ILE A 487 -8.69 -0.03 28.29
C ILE A 487 -7.65 -1.15 28.39
N ALA A 488 -6.77 -1.27 27.39
CA ALA A 488 -5.75 -2.30 27.25
C ALA A 488 -4.73 -2.26 28.40
N SER A 489 -4.32 -1.06 28.82
CA SER A 489 -3.32 -0.87 29.89
C SER A 489 -3.87 -1.10 31.31
N ALA A 490 -5.19 -1.20 31.47
CA ALA A 490 -5.82 -1.45 32.76
C ALA A 490 -5.93 -2.94 33.07
N ASP A 491 -5.98 -3.28 34.36
CA ASP A 491 -6.32 -4.62 34.83
C ASP A 491 -7.74 -5.01 34.34
N PRO A 492 -7.95 -6.23 33.80
CA PRO A 492 -7.05 -7.39 33.82
C PRO A 492 -6.21 -7.60 32.54
N TYR A 493 -6.17 -6.63 31.62
CA TYR A 493 -5.56 -6.84 30.29
C TYR A 493 -4.04 -6.65 30.30
N ASN A 494 -3.54 -5.62 30.99
CA ASN A 494 -2.09 -5.31 31.13
C ASN A 494 -1.34 -5.33 29.77
N MET A 495 -1.94 -4.75 28.74
CA MET A 495 -1.40 -4.59 27.39
C MET A 495 -0.96 -3.14 27.17
N TYR A 496 0.32 -2.92 26.88
CA TYR A 496 0.92 -1.59 26.85
C TYR A 496 1.36 -1.21 25.43
N ASN A 497 1.03 0.01 25.01
CA ASN A 497 1.54 0.64 23.80
C ASN A 497 2.42 1.82 24.22
N ILE A 498 3.73 1.64 24.15
CA ILE A 498 4.73 2.58 24.66
C ILE A 498 5.30 3.39 23.50
N ARG A 499 5.07 4.71 23.54
CA ARG A 499 5.31 5.64 22.42
C ARG A 499 6.73 6.19 22.36
N GLY A 500 7.48 6.16 23.46
CA GLY A 500 8.84 6.76 23.52
C GLY A 500 9.74 6.25 24.65
N ASN A 501 11.03 6.61 24.59
CA ASN A 501 12.09 6.12 25.50
C ASN A 501 11.80 6.48 26.96
N ASP A 502 11.35 7.71 27.21
CA ASP A 502 11.07 8.20 28.55
C ASP A 502 9.90 7.44 29.19
N GLU A 503 8.85 7.15 28.42
CA GLU A 503 7.72 6.33 28.87
C GLU A 503 8.16 4.90 29.18
N LEU A 504 9.02 4.31 28.33
CA LEU A 504 9.58 2.98 28.58
C LEU A 504 10.41 2.94 29.87
N LYS A 505 11.30 3.91 30.06
CA LYS A 505 12.13 4.06 31.27
C LYS A 505 11.24 4.20 32.51
N GLU A 506 10.28 5.11 32.47
CA GLU A 506 9.34 5.32 33.58
C GLU A 506 8.56 4.04 33.92
N CYS A 507 8.09 3.30 32.91
CA CYS A 507 7.35 2.06 33.12
C CYS A 507 8.23 0.94 33.72
N LEU A 508 9.50 0.86 33.33
CA LEU A 508 10.46 -0.10 33.87
C LEU A 508 10.92 0.26 35.29
N GLU A 509 11.17 1.55 35.57
CA GLU A 509 11.59 2.03 36.90
C GLU A 509 10.50 1.84 37.96
N ASN A 510 9.23 1.96 37.55
CA ASN A 510 8.08 1.80 38.43
C ASN A 510 7.50 0.37 38.47
N ASP A 511 8.22 -0.63 37.92
CA ASP A 511 7.78 -2.03 37.81
C ASP A 511 6.38 -2.22 37.16
N LYS A 512 5.90 -1.23 36.37
CA LYS A 512 4.57 -1.26 35.74
C LYS A 512 4.42 -2.41 34.72
N LEU A 513 5.54 -2.84 34.12
CA LEU A 513 5.54 -3.85 33.07
C LEU A 513 5.72 -5.29 33.59
N LYS A 514 5.83 -5.49 34.90
CA LYS A 514 6.11 -6.81 35.49
C LYS A 514 5.07 -7.87 35.10
N ASP A 515 3.79 -7.48 35.15
CA ASP A 515 2.63 -8.33 34.84
C ASP A 515 2.10 -8.11 33.41
N ALA A 516 2.87 -7.40 32.57
CA ALA A 516 2.47 -7.09 31.20
C ALA A 516 2.24 -8.37 30.39
N VAL A 517 1.09 -8.43 29.72
CA VAL A 517 0.70 -9.54 28.84
C VAL A 517 1.16 -9.25 27.40
N ALA A 518 1.11 -7.99 26.98
CA ALA A 518 1.64 -7.58 25.69
C ALA A 518 2.24 -6.19 25.74
N ILE A 519 3.30 -5.99 24.95
CA ILE A 519 4.00 -4.72 24.85
C ILE A 519 4.24 -4.42 23.37
N SER A 520 3.85 -3.22 22.95
CA SER A 520 4.26 -2.62 21.68
C SER A 520 5.16 -1.43 21.95
N LEU A 521 6.31 -1.39 21.29
CA LEU A 521 7.28 -0.30 21.35
C LEU A 521 7.27 0.39 19.98
N GLY A 522 6.72 1.61 19.90
CA GLY A 522 6.60 2.40 18.65
C GLY A 522 7.91 2.76 17.94
N ALA A 523 7.87 3.41 16.78
CA ALA A 523 9.06 3.71 15.97
C ALA A 523 9.84 4.97 16.40
N ASN A 524 9.26 5.83 17.24
CA ASN A 524 9.82 7.16 17.58
C ASN A 524 10.88 7.12 18.70
N TYR A 525 11.65 6.03 18.79
CA TYR A 525 12.76 5.97 19.72
C TYR A 525 14.00 6.55 19.04
N GLU A 526 14.54 7.64 19.61
CA GLU A 526 15.92 8.05 19.38
C GLU A 526 16.85 6.88 19.76
N ASP A 527 18.07 6.85 19.19
CA ASP A 527 19.13 5.82 19.29
C ASP A 527 19.64 5.51 20.73
N GLU A 528 18.82 5.70 21.76
CA GLU A 528 19.08 5.24 23.11
C GLU A 528 18.96 3.71 23.24
N SER A 529 19.93 3.16 23.98
CA SER A 529 20.05 1.73 24.25
C SER A 529 18.83 1.18 24.99
N LEU A 530 18.30 0.06 24.48
CA LEU A 530 17.32 -0.78 25.18
C LEU A 530 17.84 -1.18 26.57
N PRO A 531 16.93 -1.45 27.54
CA PRO A 531 17.35 -2.00 28.82
C PRO A 531 18.07 -3.33 28.60
N SER A 532 19.02 -3.68 29.47
CA SER A 532 19.78 -4.93 29.34
C SER A 532 18.88 -6.17 29.40
N ARG A 533 17.78 -6.11 30.15
CA ARG A 533 16.83 -7.22 30.39
C ARG A 533 15.41 -6.68 30.38
N LEU A 534 14.48 -7.44 29.79
CA LEU A 534 13.05 -7.14 29.85
C LEU A 534 12.41 -7.92 31.01
N LYS A 535 12.17 -7.24 32.14
CA LYS A 535 11.61 -7.83 33.37
C LYS A 535 10.09 -8.03 33.27
N CYS A 536 9.64 -8.92 32.39
CA CYS A 536 8.21 -9.17 32.14
C CYS A 536 7.96 -10.69 32.10
N SER A 537 7.62 -11.30 33.23
CA SER A 537 7.48 -12.76 33.34
C SER A 537 6.21 -13.32 32.71
N ASN A 538 5.18 -12.49 32.52
CA ASN A 538 3.88 -12.89 31.95
C ASN A 538 3.70 -12.42 30.49
N LEU A 539 4.79 -11.99 29.84
CA LEU A 539 4.73 -11.39 28.52
C LEU A 539 4.47 -12.46 27.46
N HIS A 540 3.34 -12.34 26.75
CA HIS A 540 2.95 -13.22 25.65
C HIS A 540 3.22 -12.62 24.27
N LEU A 541 3.15 -11.30 24.12
CA LEU A 541 3.45 -10.61 22.87
C LEU A 541 4.41 -9.44 23.08
N LEU A 542 5.47 -9.38 22.27
CA LEU A 542 6.33 -8.23 22.15
C LEU A 542 6.41 -7.79 20.70
N TRP A 543 6.10 -6.52 20.45
CA TRP A 543 6.23 -5.89 19.14
C TRP A 543 7.18 -4.71 19.23
N MET A 544 8.22 -4.69 18.40
CA MET A 544 9.16 -3.58 18.29
C MET A 544 9.14 -2.98 16.89
N TRP A 545 8.81 -1.68 16.79
CA TRP A 545 8.82 -0.90 15.54
C TRP A 545 10.12 -0.12 15.32
N ARG A 546 11.15 -0.38 16.14
CA ARG A 546 12.43 0.33 16.10
C ARG A 546 13.20 0.03 14.82
N LYS A 547 13.76 1.07 14.20
CA LYS A 547 14.74 0.93 13.11
C LYS A 547 16.15 0.96 13.71
N HIS A 548 17.05 0.10 13.21
CA HIS A 548 18.50 0.16 13.47
C HIS A 548 19.03 -0.17 14.89
N SER A 549 18.18 -0.52 15.87
CA SER A 549 18.66 -0.93 17.20
C SER A 549 19.21 -2.38 17.23
N SER A 550 20.33 -2.59 17.93
CA SER A 550 20.79 -3.93 18.33
C SER A 550 20.10 -4.39 19.63
N LEU A 551 19.82 -5.68 19.76
CA LEU A 551 19.28 -6.26 20.99
C LEU A 551 20.40 -6.69 21.94
N PRO A 552 20.35 -6.34 23.24
CA PRO A 552 21.27 -6.88 24.24
C PRO A 552 21.17 -8.41 24.32
N ASP A 553 22.29 -9.09 24.55
CA ASP A 553 22.31 -10.56 24.64
C ASP A 553 21.37 -11.15 25.70
N PRO A 554 21.26 -10.60 26.94
CA PRO A 554 20.38 -11.14 27.97
C PRO A 554 18.93 -10.62 27.90
N PHE A 555 18.53 -9.94 26.82
CA PHE A 555 17.27 -9.21 26.75
C PHE A 555 16.03 -10.08 27.03
N PHE A 556 16.03 -11.32 26.54
CA PHE A 556 14.90 -12.25 26.63
C PHE A 556 14.96 -13.28 27.77
N GLU A 557 15.96 -13.23 28.66
CA GLU A 557 16.16 -14.26 29.70
C GLU A 557 14.93 -14.50 30.60
N GLU A 558 14.12 -13.46 30.84
CA GLU A 558 12.96 -13.50 31.73
C GLU A 558 11.62 -13.64 30.99
N ALA A 559 11.58 -13.44 29.68
CA ALA A 559 10.35 -13.45 28.85
C ALA A 559 9.97 -14.87 28.39
N LYS A 560 9.94 -15.84 29.30
CA LYS A 560 9.78 -17.27 28.99
C LYS A 560 8.39 -17.67 28.47
N GLU A 561 7.38 -16.85 28.76
CA GLU A 561 6.00 -17.08 28.32
C GLU A 561 5.69 -16.47 26.94
N LEU A 562 6.70 -15.86 26.29
CA LEU A 562 6.52 -15.17 25.02
C LEU A 562 6.08 -16.14 23.92
N ARG A 563 4.99 -15.78 23.24
CA ARG A 563 4.38 -16.55 22.14
C ARG A 563 4.53 -15.84 20.80
N VAL A 564 4.51 -14.51 20.80
CA VAL A 564 4.61 -13.69 19.60
C VAL A 564 5.72 -12.67 19.77
N LEU A 565 6.65 -12.65 18.83
CA LEU A 565 7.77 -11.72 18.80
C LEU A 565 7.88 -11.09 17.42
N ASN A 566 7.70 -9.77 17.36
CA ASN A 566 7.91 -8.99 16.15
C ASN A 566 9.12 -8.06 16.32
N LEU A 567 10.14 -8.33 15.50
CA LEU A 567 11.43 -7.67 15.45
C LEU A 567 11.74 -7.22 14.00
N SER A 568 10.70 -6.96 13.23
CA SER A 568 10.81 -6.50 11.85
C SER A 568 11.61 -5.19 11.78
N HIS A 569 12.36 -5.00 10.69
CA HIS A 569 13.23 -3.83 10.46
C HIS A 569 14.43 -3.66 11.42
N LEU A 570 14.71 -4.63 12.28
CA LEU A 570 15.89 -4.60 13.16
C LEU A 570 17.17 -5.13 12.51
N HIS A 571 18.31 -4.70 13.06
CA HIS A 571 19.63 -5.19 12.69
C HIS A 571 20.09 -6.25 13.69
N LEU A 572 19.99 -7.51 13.28
CA LEU A 572 20.18 -8.68 14.14
C LEU A 572 21.37 -9.49 13.61
N LYS A 573 22.60 -9.07 13.94
CA LYS A 573 23.83 -9.71 13.48
C LYS A 573 24.82 -9.89 14.63
N PRO A 574 24.86 -11.08 15.28
CA PRO A 574 23.97 -12.26 15.18
C PRO A 574 22.66 -12.12 16.00
N LEU A 575 21.80 -13.16 16.00
CA LEU A 575 20.70 -13.27 16.98
C LEU A 575 21.26 -13.43 18.41
N PRO A 576 20.68 -12.79 19.44
CA PRO A 576 21.14 -12.93 20.83
C PRO A 576 20.89 -14.34 21.37
N THR A 577 21.81 -14.84 22.19
CA THR A 577 21.77 -16.20 22.75
C THR A 577 20.54 -16.42 23.64
N SER A 578 19.96 -15.34 24.18
CA SER A 578 18.71 -15.41 24.94
C SER A 578 17.48 -15.87 24.14
N PHE A 579 17.55 -15.98 22.80
CA PHE A 579 16.50 -16.62 22.00
C PHE A 579 16.24 -18.07 22.43
N SER A 580 17.26 -18.77 22.93
CA SER A 580 17.14 -20.13 23.46
C SER A 580 16.17 -20.24 24.65
N PHE A 581 15.86 -19.14 25.35
CA PHE A 581 14.85 -19.12 26.42
C PHE A 581 13.40 -19.03 25.92
N LEU A 582 13.19 -18.70 24.63
CA LEU A 582 11.87 -18.47 24.04
C LEU A 582 11.17 -19.77 23.62
N GLN A 583 11.21 -20.81 24.46
CA GLN A 583 10.70 -22.16 24.16
C GLN A 583 9.17 -22.24 23.93
N ASN A 584 8.45 -21.16 24.27
CA ASN A 584 7.01 -21.03 24.04
C ASN A 584 6.64 -20.22 22.80
N LEU A 585 7.64 -19.73 22.04
CA LEU A 585 7.41 -18.89 20.88
C LEU A 585 6.71 -19.65 19.76
N GLN A 586 5.66 -19.05 19.23
CA GLN A 586 4.79 -19.61 18.19
C GLN A 586 4.75 -18.74 16.93
N ALA A 587 5.00 -17.43 17.03
CA ALA A 587 5.20 -16.57 15.88
C ALA A 587 6.43 -15.68 16.06
N LEU A 588 7.29 -15.69 15.03
CA LEU A 588 8.49 -14.87 14.95
C LEU A 588 8.47 -14.08 13.64
N HIS A 589 8.42 -12.76 13.76
CA HIS A 589 8.45 -11.84 12.62
C HIS A 589 9.78 -11.11 12.58
N LEU A 590 10.49 -11.30 11.48
CA LEU A 590 11.77 -10.67 11.15
C LEU A 590 11.71 -10.05 9.75
N CYS A 591 10.53 -9.54 9.37
CA CYS A 591 10.34 -8.94 8.05
C CYS A 591 11.27 -7.73 7.87
N CYS A 592 11.90 -7.61 6.71
CA CYS A 592 12.87 -6.56 6.36
C CYS A 592 14.01 -6.42 7.38
N ALA A 593 14.32 -7.47 8.14
CA ALA A 593 15.40 -7.44 9.12
C ALA A 593 16.75 -7.73 8.43
N ASN A 594 17.80 -7.13 8.98
CA ASN A 594 19.17 -7.41 8.58
C ASN A 594 19.71 -8.51 9.50
N ILE A 595 19.45 -9.75 9.12
CA ILE A 595 19.72 -10.93 9.96
C ILE A 595 21.05 -11.58 9.55
N GLY A 596 21.83 -12.03 10.53
CA GLY A 596 23.05 -12.83 10.37
C GLY A 596 22.76 -14.32 10.40
N ASP A 597 23.48 -15.03 11.28
CA ASP A 597 23.23 -16.42 11.61
C ASP A 597 21.85 -16.58 12.30
N ILE A 598 21.05 -17.54 11.82
CA ILE A 598 19.71 -17.84 12.31
C ILE A 598 19.57 -19.28 12.83
N ASP A 599 20.68 -20.00 13.02
CA ASP A 599 20.68 -21.40 13.44
C ASP A 599 19.91 -21.63 14.75
N LEU A 600 19.97 -20.66 15.67
CA LEU A 600 19.26 -20.66 16.96
C LEU A 600 17.73 -20.76 16.81
N ILE A 601 17.16 -20.33 15.68
CA ILE A 601 15.72 -20.43 15.43
C ILE A 601 15.28 -21.90 15.44
N GLY A 602 16.14 -22.83 15.02
CA GLY A 602 15.84 -24.27 15.04
C GLY A 602 15.50 -24.83 16.42
N GLU A 603 15.91 -24.17 17.52
CA GLU A 603 15.57 -24.58 18.88
C GLU A 603 14.10 -24.30 19.24
N LEU A 604 13.41 -23.43 18.50
CA LEU A 604 12.05 -22.97 18.79
C LEU A 604 11.00 -23.98 18.29
N LYS A 605 10.94 -25.16 18.91
CA LYS A 605 10.12 -26.30 18.44
C LYS A 605 8.61 -26.05 18.35
N LYS A 606 8.09 -25.04 19.05
CA LYS A 606 6.67 -24.66 19.02
C LYS A 606 6.33 -23.61 17.95
N LEU A 607 7.32 -23.15 17.18
CA LEU A 607 7.13 -22.09 16.19
C LEU A 607 6.18 -22.56 15.08
N LYS A 608 5.10 -21.81 14.86
CA LYS A 608 4.08 -22.02 13.82
C LYS A 608 4.22 -21.03 12.67
N VAL A 609 4.63 -19.80 12.96
CA VAL A 609 4.80 -18.74 11.97
C VAL A 609 6.23 -18.21 12.03
N LEU A 610 6.92 -18.29 10.91
CA LEU A 610 8.22 -17.67 10.70
C LEU A 610 8.14 -16.73 9.48
N ASP A 611 8.25 -15.44 9.75
CA ASP A 611 8.24 -14.42 8.70
C ASP A 611 9.63 -13.81 8.52
N LEU A 612 10.23 -14.06 7.35
CA LEU A 612 11.54 -13.56 6.95
C LEU A 612 11.41 -12.64 5.72
N GLY A 613 10.19 -12.22 5.34
CA GLY A 613 9.96 -11.49 4.09
C GLY A 613 10.84 -10.24 3.97
N GLY A 614 11.40 -9.97 2.80
CA GLY A 614 12.26 -8.80 2.56
C GLY A 614 13.61 -8.80 3.29
N SER A 615 13.95 -9.86 4.02
CA SER A 615 15.23 -9.94 4.76
C SER A 615 16.43 -10.13 3.84
N THR A 616 17.62 -9.73 4.31
CA THR A 616 18.87 -9.77 3.52
C THR A 616 19.61 -11.11 3.57
N LEU A 617 18.90 -12.22 3.80
CA LEU A 617 19.48 -13.56 3.95
C LEU A 617 20.05 -14.07 2.62
N VAL A 618 21.22 -14.72 2.68
CA VAL A 618 21.87 -15.35 1.51
C VAL A 618 21.59 -16.85 1.45
N LYS A 619 21.64 -17.53 2.60
CA LYS A 619 21.32 -18.95 2.77
C LYS A 619 20.31 -19.10 3.90
N LEU A 620 19.34 -19.98 3.71
CA LEU A 620 18.43 -20.42 4.78
C LEU A 620 19.12 -21.51 5.62
N ALA A 621 19.05 -21.42 6.95
CA ALA A 621 19.68 -22.39 7.84
C ALA A 621 19.03 -23.79 7.73
N GLU A 622 19.83 -24.85 7.83
CA GLU A 622 19.35 -26.25 7.82
C GLU A 622 18.48 -26.56 9.05
N GLN A 623 18.76 -25.86 10.15
CA GLN A 623 18.08 -25.95 11.43
C GLN A 623 16.60 -25.56 11.35
N ILE A 624 16.17 -24.82 10.31
CA ILE A 624 14.75 -24.54 10.06
C ILE A 624 13.97 -25.83 9.78
N GLY A 625 14.63 -26.87 9.23
CA GLY A 625 14.03 -28.19 9.08
C GLY A 625 13.67 -28.87 10.41
N GLN A 626 14.18 -28.37 11.53
CA GLN A 626 13.86 -28.89 12.85
C GLN A 626 12.62 -28.25 13.50
N LEU A 627 11.95 -27.33 12.80
CA LEU A 627 10.73 -26.66 13.26
C LEU A 627 9.49 -27.49 12.95
N SER A 628 9.30 -28.58 13.72
CA SER A 628 8.23 -29.58 13.49
C SER A 628 6.79 -29.04 13.58
N CYS A 629 6.58 -27.83 14.12
CA CYS A 629 5.26 -27.20 14.24
C CYS A 629 5.03 -26.07 13.23
N LEU A 630 5.96 -25.83 12.30
CA LEU A 630 5.89 -24.70 11.38
C LEU A 630 4.74 -24.88 10.38
N GLN A 631 3.88 -23.88 10.30
CA GLN A 631 2.71 -23.83 9.40
C GLN A 631 2.88 -22.75 8.33
N VAL A 632 3.55 -21.65 8.65
CA VAL A 632 3.81 -20.52 7.74
C VAL A 632 5.30 -20.22 7.71
N LEU A 633 5.88 -20.27 6.51
CA LEU A 633 7.21 -19.74 6.22
C LEU A 633 7.10 -18.67 5.13
N ASN A 634 7.29 -17.40 5.49
CA ASN A 634 7.27 -16.30 4.53
C ASN A 634 8.69 -15.93 4.09
N LEU A 635 9.01 -16.16 2.82
CA LEU A 635 10.27 -15.79 2.16
C LEU A 635 10.07 -14.76 1.05
N ARG A 636 8.89 -14.11 0.96
CA ARG A 636 8.60 -13.14 -0.09
C ARG A 636 9.63 -12.02 -0.11
N ASN A 637 10.00 -11.56 -1.30
CA ASN A 637 10.95 -10.44 -1.48
C ASN A 637 12.35 -10.64 -0.85
N CYS A 638 12.75 -11.87 -0.51
CA CYS A 638 14.13 -12.17 -0.09
C CYS A 638 15.07 -12.18 -1.30
N ARG A 639 15.41 -11.00 -1.84
CA ARG A 639 16.13 -10.84 -3.12
C ARG A 639 17.55 -11.42 -3.14
N LYS A 640 18.15 -11.63 -1.96
CA LYS A 640 19.53 -12.16 -1.81
C LYS A 640 19.58 -13.67 -1.53
N LEU A 641 18.43 -14.32 -1.35
CA LEU A 641 18.39 -15.73 -0.98
C LEU A 641 18.76 -16.60 -2.19
N GLU A 642 19.93 -17.23 -2.13
CA GLU A 642 20.48 -18.08 -3.19
C GLU A 642 20.28 -19.57 -2.89
N VAL A 643 20.30 -19.95 -1.61
CA VAL A 643 20.32 -21.36 -1.19
C VAL A 643 19.23 -21.65 -0.18
N ILE A 644 18.34 -22.58 -0.54
CA ILE A 644 17.41 -23.25 0.37
C ILE A 644 17.95 -24.68 0.57
N PRO A 645 18.35 -25.07 1.79
CA PRO A 645 18.95 -26.36 2.03
C PRO A 645 17.94 -27.50 1.82
N GLN A 646 18.44 -28.66 1.43
CA GLN A 646 17.62 -29.86 1.29
C GLN A 646 17.20 -30.33 2.69
N MET A 647 15.93 -30.12 3.03
CA MET A 647 15.39 -30.57 4.32
C MET A 647 15.09 -32.07 4.24
N SER A 648 15.55 -32.84 5.23
CA SER A 648 15.28 -34.28 5.30
C SER A 648 13.78 -34.51 5.51
N TYR A 649 13.17 -35.30 4.62
CA TYR A 649 11.75 -35.69 4.64
C TYR A 649 11.32 -36.49 5.89
N GLN A 650 12.20 -36.74 6.86
CA GLN A 650 11.87 -37.46 8.10
C GLN A 650 11.28 -36.57 9.19
N ASP A 651 11.24 -35.24 8.99
CA ASP A 651 10.95 -34.26 10.04
C ASP A 651 9.69 -33.39 9.82
N TRP A 652 8.81 -33.72 8.85
CA TRP A 652 7.57 -32.98 8.54
C TRP A 652 6.30 -33.79 8.74
#